data_AF-F7S1U1-F1
#
_entry.id   AF-F7S1U1-F1
#
_cell.length_a   1.000
_cell.length_b   1.000
_cell.length_c   1.000
_cell.angle_alpha   90.00
_cell.angle_beta   90.00
_cell.angle_gamma   90.00
#
_symmetry.space_group_name_H-M   'P 1'
#
loop_
_entity.id
_entity.type
_entity.pdbx_description
1 polymer ?
#
loop_
_entity_poly.entity_id
_entity_poly.type
_entity_poly.pdbx_seq_one_letter_code
_entity_poly.pdbx_strand_id
1 'polypeptide(L)'
;MKIIFLVIALGLVAVVVPGGARAQEFVAAPPVPHARGALTGIVLENTTHHALSPHLITFATMFPKGALPRGVGIQTGTQPAQADVKLRYPDGSAKFAVITLRTPPIAAAADAGLLLRASGHAARGIVAIAPVLAAHPITIHAVITPKGGATQTFTIDISHWYRRAKAAGRLSPWLQGPLAHQVRLSRTLVSSLRLVVDLTAYRSGAIGADIQFDNDRAMTSSGGAMRETVSISIGGKTIYRVGPLTEHQYQDWHVVLRTNGRVPINVVHDIAALERLGAIPHYELHPGAARSVLIAYRRAIMQPGWDAPLAADGVTKYMPTTGGRGSIGPTTRANAVWLISQNPIAAEYAIGQADAAGAVPWHMWYPKAGNFLTTADFPDIWTDPRGGPHSYTTGLTQQVGNTGWTPDASHQPDLAYIPYLLTGRRYYLDQLNAQASFAETDFWPAAQARNGGEGIVVGSGNQLRGAAWDLREIAEAAYIDPQYSVLRQYFARMVANNMAFLLRKLPLWQAREGEAYGYLPGEYRVRTVTPPWQQDFFAIVMSMLAQHHVAGARAVLLWQTHFLANSLLPLAQGFNPHDGIVYNLAVYNANTNRYYSSWSAIRQATREAGEANGNGWKNSNGYYAQTRLAALAGVANTTDSVHARAAYAWLAHAHAPFTSTTALAQDSQYWITPTRHP
;
A
#
# COMPACT_ATOMS: atom_id res chain seq x y z
N MET A 1 5.61 29.27 -6.39
CA MET A 1 6.71 28.37 -6.81
C MET A 1 6.19 27.35 -7.80
N LYS A 2 6.23 27.70 -9.09
CA LYS A 2 6.34 26.84 -10.27
C LYS A 2 7.59 27.35 -11.02
N ILE A 3 8.11 26.59 -12.00
CA ILE A 3 9.34 26.80 -12.81
C ILE A 3 10.50 25.97 -12.18
N ILE A 4 10.92 24.80 -12.70
CA ILE A 4 11.31 24.38 -14.06
C ILE A 4 11.01 22.86 -14.13
N PHE A 5 10.05 22.32 -14.88
CA PHE A 5 9.98 22.24 -16.35
C PHE A 5 8.60 22.68 -16.84
N LEU A 6 8.52 23.93 -17.30
CA LEU A 6 7.46 24.41 -18.17
C LEU A 6 8.13 24.97 -19.43
N VAL A 7 8.49 24.09 -20.35
CA VAL A 7 8.64 24.44 -21.77
C VAL A 7 7.83 23.38 -22.51
N ILE A 8 6.67 23.83 -22.99
CA ILE A 8 5.60 23.10 -23.71
C ILE A 8 4.68 22.23 -22.85
N ALA A 9 3.86 22.89 -22.02
CA ALA A 9 2.54 22.38 -21.64
C ALA A 9 1.56 23.57 -21.46
N LEU A 10 1.52 24.46 -22.46
CA LEU A 10 0.35 25.28 -22.72
C LEU A 10 -0.61 24.40 -23.52
N GLY A 11 -1.40 23.63 -22.78
CA GLY A 11 -2.45 22.76 -23.29
C GLY A 11 -3.49 22.61 -22.20
N LEU A 12 -4.38 23.59 -22.11
CA LEU A 12 -5.59 23.54 -21.29
C LEU A 12 -6.35 22.24 -21.59
N VAL A 13 -6.40 21.31 -20.64
CA VAL A 13 -7.29 20.15 -20.74
C VAL A 13 -8.70 20.59 -20.35
N ALA A 14 -9.44 21.08 -21.34
CA ALA A 14 -10.84 20.75 -21.46
C ALA A 14 -10.90 19.27 -21.87
N VAL A 15 -11.43 18.42 -21.00
CA VAL A 15 -11.87 17.08 -21.41
C VAL A 15 -13.03 17.33 -22.38
N VAL A 16 -12.79 17.20 -23.69
CA VAL A 16 -13.87 17.19 -24.68
C VAL A 16 -14.59 15.85 -24.51
N VAL A 17 -15.70 15.91 -23.79
CA VAL A 17 -16.71 14.85 -23.78
C VAL A 17 -17.46 14.98 -25.11
N PRO A 18 -17.62 13.90 -25.91
CA PRO A 18 -18.46 13.94 -27.09
C PRO A 18 -19.85 14.48 -26.70
N GLY A 19 -20.24 15.60 -27.31
CA GLY A 19 -21.54 16.21 -27.08
C GLY A 19 -22.64 15.27 -27.57
N GLY A 20 -23.36 14.65 -26.63
CA GLY A 20 -24.50 13.80 -26.96
C GLY A 20 -24.70 12.57 -26.07
N ALA A 21 -24.65 12.72 -24.75
CA ALA A 21 -25.22 11.79 -23.77
C ALA A 21 -25.15 12.48 -22.40
N ARG A 22 -26.05 12.17 -21.47
CA ARG A 22 -25.91 12.55 -20.05
C ARG A 22 -24.45 12.34 -19.66
N ALA A 23 -23.76 13.40 -19.21
CA ALA A 23 -22.38 13.35 -18.77
C ALA A 23 -22.18 12.11 -17.89
N GLN A 24 -21.39 11.13 -18.34
CA GLN A 24 -21.27 9.84 -17.66
C GLN A 24 -20.95 10.06 -16.17
N GLU A 25 -21.79 9.50 -15.30
CA GLU A 25 -21.67 9.61 -13.83
C GLU A 25 -20.44 8.85 -13.31
N PHE A 26 -20.05 7.79 -14.03
CA PHE A 26 -18.95 6.89 -13.69
C PHE A 26 -17.87 6.90 -14.78
N VAL A 27 -16.63 6.65 -14.37
CA VAL A 27 -15.47 6.50 -15.25
C VAL A 27 -14.88 5.12 -15.00
N ALA A 28 -14.98 4.25 -16.01
CA ALA A 28 -14.42 2.90 -16.01
C ALA A 28 -13.03 2.90 -16.68
N ALA A 29 -12.23 1.87 -16.36
CA ALA A 29 -10.99 1.61 -17.07
C ALA A 29 -11.26 1.28 -18.55
N PRO A 30 -10.37 1.69 -19.47
CA PRO A 30 -10.40 1.20 -20.85
C PRO A 30 -10.28 -0.33 -20.89
N PRO A 31 -10.94 -1.00 -21.84
CA PRO A 31 -10.83 -2.45 -21.97
C PRO A 31 -9.39 -2.85 -22.35
N VAL A 32 -8.82 -3.76 -21.57
CA VAL A 32 -7.47 -4.29 -21.82
C VAL A 32 -7.53 -5.44 -22.84
N PRO A 33 -6.61 -5.53 -23.82
CA PRO A 33 -6.62 -6.61 -24.79
C PRO A 33 -6.29 -7.97 -24.14
N HIS A 34 -7.02 -9.02 -24.53
CA HIS A 34 -6.73 -10.40 -24.12
C HIS A 34 -6.59 -11.30 -25.35
N ALA A 35 -5.68 -12.28 -25.27
CA ALA A 35 -5.54 -13.30 -26.31
C ALA A 35 -4.98 -14.59 -25.73
N ARG A 36 -5.33 -15.73 -26.34
CA ARG A 36 -4.76 -17.02 -25.96
C ARG A 36 -3.22 -16.99 -26.03
N GLY A 37 -2.59 -17.52 -24.98
CA GLY A 37 -1.12 -17.55 -24.84
C GLY A 37 -0.46 -16.18 -24.60
N ALA A 38 -1.24 -15.12 -24.34
CA ALA A 38 -0.68 -13.90 -23.78
C ALA A 38 -0.44 -14.07 -22.27
N LEU A 39 0.60 -13.43 -21.76
CA LEU A 39 0.90 -13.37 -20.33
C LEU A 39 -0.06 -12.41 -19.62
N THR A 40 -0.23 -11.21 -20.20
CA THR A 40 -1.20 -10.19 -19.78
C THR A 40 -1.35 -9.15 -20.90
N GLY A 41 -2.46 -8.43 -20.93
CA GLY A 41 -2.60 -7.20 -21.72
C GLY A 41 -2.25 -5.95 -20.90
N ILE A 42 -1.99 -4.86 -21.61
CA ILE A 42 -1.97 -3.48 -21.08
C ILE A 42 -2.54 -2.53 -22.14
N VAL A 43 -2.98 -1.35 -21.72
CA VAL A 43 -3.24 -0.22 -22.63
C VAL A 43 -2.32 0.93 -22.24
N LEU A 44 -1.71 1.57 -23.24
CA LEU A 44 -0.93 2.79 -23.07
C LEU A 44 -1.77 3.97 -23.54
N GLU A 45 -2.17 4.84 -22.63
CA GLU A 45 -2.92 6.06 -22.99
C GLU A 45 -1.94 7.23 -23.12
N ASN A 46 -1.97 7.92 -24.26
CA ASN A 46 -1.29 9.19 -24.41
C ASN A 46 -2.11 10.30 -23.76
N THR A 47 -1.64 10.83 -22.63
CA THR A 47 -2.38 11.85 -21.86
C THR A 47 -2.21 13.27 -22.40
N THR A 48 -1.68 13.43 -23.63
CA THR A 48 -1.37 14.73 -24.24
C THR A 48 -2.12 14.98 -25.55
N HIS A 49 -2.15 16.24 -25.99
CA HIS A 49 -2.76 16.66 -27.25
C HIS A 49 -1.79 16.61 -28.46
N HIS A 50 -0.64 15.96 -28.32
CA HIS A 50 0.30 15.76 -29.42
C HIS A 50 0.69 14.29 -29.52
N ALA A 51 1.12 13.84 -30.71
CA ALA A 51 1.57 12.47 -30.89
C ALA A 51 2.87 12.21 -30.12
N LEU A 52 2.97 11.04 -29.52
CA LEU A 52 4.18 10.57 -28.84
C LEU A 52 4.97 9.64 -29.75
N SER A 53 6.26 9.96 -29.88
CA SER A 53 7.23 9.04 -30.48
C SER A 53 7.46 7.82 -29.57
N PRO A 54 8.10 6.73 -30.05
CA PRO A 54 8.45 5.61 -29.19
C PRO A 54 9.33 6.01 -27.99
N HIS A 55 8.92 5.61 -26.78
CA HIS A 55 9.64 5.86 -25.53
C HIS A 55 9.91 4.56 -24.77
N LEU A 56 10.86 4.59 -23.83
CA LEU A 56 11.04 3.50 -22.87
C LEU A 56 10.24 3.80 -21.61
N ILE A 57 9.26 2.94 -21.32
CA ILE A 57 8.46 2.96 -20.09
C ILE A 57 8.82 1.78 -19.20
N THR A 58 8.60 1.94 -17.90
CA THR A 58 8.77 0.90 -16.90
C THR A 58 7.51 0.86 -16.01
N PHE A 59 6.98 -0.33 -15.80
CA PHE A 59 5.84 -0.60 -14.90
C PHE A 59 6.01 -1.99 -14.30
N ALA A 60 5.14 -2.41 -13.38
CA ALA A 60 5.18 -3.75 -12.83
C ALA A 60 3.87 -4.52 -13.06
N THR A 61 3.97 -5.84 -13.03
CA THR A 61 2.81 -6.72 -13.18
C THR A 61 3.09 -8.08 -12.54
N MET A 62 2.02 -8.83 -12.32
CA MET A 62 2.07 -10.20 -11.83
C MET A 62 1.67 -11.19 -12.91
N PHE A 63 2.21 -12.40 -12.80
CA PHE A 63 1.94 -13.47 -13.76
C PHE A 63 1.31 -14.68 -13.08
N PRO A 64 0.45 -15.43 -13.78
CA PRO A 64 -0.01 -16.74 -13.34
C PRO A 64 1.17 -17.70 -13.15
N LYS A 65 1.03 -18.61 -12.19
CA LYS A 65 1.98 -19.72 -11.99
C LYS A 65 2.17 -20.50 -13.29
N GLY A 66 3.42 -20.77 -13.65
CA GLY A 66 3.82 -21.46 -14.88
C GLY A 66 3.86 -20.59 -16.14
N ALA A 67 3.31 -19.36 -16.13
CA ALA A 67 3.17 -18.56 -17.35
C ALA A 67 4.51 -18.06 -17.91
N LEU A 68 5.47 -17.70 -17.05
CA LEU A 68 6.79 -17.21 -17.45
C LEU A 68 7.91 -18.00 -16.74
N PRO A 69 8.34 -19.16 -17.28
CA PRO A 69 9.43 -19.97 -16.72
C PRO A 69 10.79 -19.25 -16.67
N ARG A 70 11.76 -19.85 -15.95
CA ARG A 70 13.14 -19.33 -15.93
C ARG A 70 13.74 -19.35 -17.35
N GLY A 71 14.48 -18.29 -17.70
CA GLY A 71 15.18 -18.17 -18.99
C GLY A 71 14.32 -17.73 -20.17
N VAL A 72 12.99 -17.78 -20.03
CA VAL A 72 12.02 -17.34 -21.06
C VAL A 72 11.96 -15.82 -21.11
N GLY A 73 11.94 -15.26 -22.32
CA GLY A 73 11.87 -13.84 -22.55
C GLY A 73 10.44 -13.30 -22.60
N ILE A 74 10.30 -11.99 -22.74
CA ILE A 74 9.02 -11.32 -22.94
C ILE A 74 9.09 -10.40 -24.17
N GLN A 75 7.98 -10.24 -24.87
CA GLN A 75 7.87 -9.37 -26.04
C GLN A 75 6.48 -8.75 -26.16
N THR A 76 6.41 -7.66 -26.92
CA THR A 76 5.16 -7.02 -27.39
C THR A 76 5.16 -6.95 -28.90
N GLY A 77 4.27 -7.70 -29.54
CA GLY A 77 4.37 -7.94 -30.98
C GLY A 77 5.71 -8.59 -31.31
N THR A 78 6.51 -7.95 -32.16
CA THR A 78 7.87 -8.39 -32.53
C THR A 78 8.99 -7.73 -31.71
N GLN A 79 8.64 -6.79 -30.82
CA GLN A 79 9.63 -6.03 -30.05
C GLN A 79 9.94 -6.74 -28.72
N PRO A 80 11.21 -7.01 -28.40
CA PRO A 80 11.56 -7.57 -27.10
C PRO A 80 11.29 -6.57 -25.99
N ALA A 81 10.81 -7.08 -24.86
CA ALA A 81 10.72 -6.35 -23.61
C ALA A 81 11.70 -6.96 -22.58
N GLN A 82 12.04 -6.18 -21.56
CA GLN A 82 12.87 -6.59 -20.45
C GLN A 82 11.98 -6.90 -19.25
N ALA A 83 12.20 -8.05 -18.59
CA ALA A 83 11.52 -8.43 -17.37
C ALA A 83 12.54 -8.67 -16.24
N ASP A 84 12.47 -7.83 -15.21
CA ASP A 84 13.24 -7.94 -13.98
C ASP A 84 12.39 -8.64 -12.91
N VAL A 85 12.50 -9.96 -12.87
CA VAL A 85 11.72 -10.81 -11.96
C VAL A 85 12.14 -10.58 -10.51
N LYS A 86 11.21 -10.09 -9.68
CA LYS A 86 11.41 -9.83 -8.24
C LYS A 86 11.01 -11.02 -7.40
N LEU A 87 9.99 -11.73 -7.83
CA LEU A 87 9.46 -12.91 -7.15
C LEU A 87 9.17 -14.03 -8.11
N ARG A 88 9.34 -15.25 -7.61
CA ARG A 88 9.03 -16.49 -8.31
C ARG A 88 8.13 -17.38 -7.47
N TYR A 89 7.31 -18.16 -8.15
CA TYR A 89 6.63 -19.30 -7.56
C TYR A 89 7.62 -20.44 -7.24
N PRO A 90 7.23 -21.43 -6.43
CA PRO A 90 8.07 -22.60 -6.15
C PRO A 90 8.52 -23.39 -7.40
N ASP A 91 7.74 -23.38 -8.48
CA ASP A 91 8.11 -24.01 -9.77
C ASP A 91 9.15 -23.20 -10.58
N GLY A 92 9.60 -22.07 -10.04
CA GLY A 92 10.58 -21.18 -10.65
C GLY A 92 10.00 -20.18 -11.65
N SER A 93 8.73 -20.27 -12.03
CA SER A 93 8.08 -19.26 -12.89
C SER A 93 7.98 -17.91 -12.20
N ALA A 94 8.00 -16.82 -12.97
CA ALA A 94 7.88 -15.47 -12.44
C ALA A 94 6.49 -15.27 -11.82
N LYS A 95 6.46 -14.67 -10.62
CA LYS A 95 5.25 -14.24 -9.93
C LYS A 95 5.02 -12.74 -10.08
N PHE A 96 6.06 -11.95 -9.84
CA PHE A 96 6.03 -10.49 -9.94
C PHE A 96 7.32 -10.01 -10.61
N ALA A 97 7.18 -9.12 -11.58
CA ALA A 97 8.32 -8.55 -12.30
C ALA A 97 8.09 -7.08 -12.65
N VAL A 98 9.20 -6.35 -12.73
CA VAL A 98 9.23 -5.00 -13.28
C VAL A 98 9.57 -5.10 -14.77
N ILE A 99 8.72 -4.55 -15.62
CA ILE A 99 8.81 -4.65 -17.07
C ILE A 99 9.28 -3.32 -17.63
N THR A 100 10.32 -3.33 -18.45
CA THR A 100 10.72 -2.20 -19.30
C THR A 100 10.46 -2.56 -20.75
N LEU A 101 9.79 -1.70 -21.50
CA LEU A 101 9.55 -1.91 -22.93
C LEU A 101 9.64 -0.61 -23.72
N ARG A 102 9.77 -0.73 -25.04
CA ARG A 102 9.67 0.39 -25.97
C ARG A 102 8.24 0.49 -26.49
N THR A 103 7.61 1.64 -26.29
CA THR A 103 6.24 1.88 -26.76
C THR A 103 6.19 1.98 -28.28
N PRO A 104 5.06 1.66 -28.93
CA PRO A 104 4.81 2.12 -30.29
C PRO A 104 4.68 3.66 -30.32
N PRO A 105 4.70 4.30 -31.51
CA PRO A 105 4.17 5.64 -31.65
C PRO A 105 2.69 5.66 -31.25
N ILE A 106 2.24 6.69 -30.55
CA ILE A 106 0.85 6.83 -30.09
C ILE A 106 0.33 8.19 -30.53
N ALA A 107 -0.82 8.23 -31.21
CA ALA A 107 -1.44 9.48 -31.62
C ALA A 107 -1.86 10.34 -30.42
N ALA A 108 -2.11 11.64 -30.66
CA ALA A 108 -2.60 12.55 -29.63
C ALA A 108 -3.90 12.02 -28.99
N ALA A 109 -3.98 12.03 -27.66
CA ALA A 109 -5.15 11.58 -26.89
C ALA A 109 -5.70 10.20 -27.32
N ALA A 110 -4.80 9.29 -27.73
CA ALA A 110 -5.15 7.96 -28.21
C ALA A 110 -4.53 6.87 -27.35
N ASP A 111 -5.08 5.67 -27.51
CA ASP A 111 -4.71 4.48 -26.76
C ASP A 111 -3.96 3.48 -27.65
N ALA A 112 -2.99 2.79 -27.08
CA ALA A 112 -2.30 1.67 -27.72
C ALA A 112 -2.38 0.42 -26.83
N GLY A 113 -3.24 -0.52 -27.23
CA GLY A 113 -3.33 -1.83 -26.59
C GLY A 113 -2.14 -2.73 -26.95
N LEU A 114 -1.50 -3.33 -25.94
CA LEU A 114 -0.37 -4.23 -26.11
C LEU A 114 -0.64 -5.57 -25.40
N LEU A 115 -0.18 -6.65 -26.03
CA LEU A 115 -0.15 -7.98 -25.41
C LEU A 115 1.29 -8.33 -25.05
N LEU A 116 1.54 -8.56 -23.76
CA LEU A 116 2.78 -9.17 -23.30
C LEU A 116 2.73 -10.67 -23.59
N ARG A 117 3.75 -11.21 -24.26
CA ARG A 117 3.86 -12.64 -24.58
C ARG A 117 5.21 -13.18 -24.17
N ALA A 118 5.23 -14.45 -23.79
CA ALA A 118 6.48 -15.19 -23.67
C ALA A 118 7.18 -15.23 -25.04
N SER A 119 8.50 -15.14 -25.04
CA SER A 119 9.37 -15.30 -26.20
C SER A 119 10.43 -16.35 -25.93
N GLY A 120 11.13 -16.82 -26.96
CA GLY A 120 12.04 -17.97 -26.85
C GLY A 120 13.07 -17.83 -25.72
N HIS A 121 13.88 -16.77 -25.75
CA HIS A 121 14.89 -16.52 -24.73
C HIS A 121 14.85 -15.07 -24.25
N ALA A 122 15.17 -14.86 -22.98
CA ALA A 122 15.35 -13.54 -22.42
C ALA A 122 16.41 -12.74 -23.20
N ALA A 123 16.09 -11.48 -23.51
CA ALA A 123 17.00 -10.59 -24.20
C ALA A 123 18.29 -10.41 -23.39
N ARG A 124 19.45 -10.55 -24.05
CA ARG A 124 20.77 -10.53 -23.41
C ARG A 124 21.38 -9.12 -23.39
N GLY A 125 22.33 -8.93 -22.49
CA GLY A 125 23.10 -7.69 -22.34
C GLY A 125 22.52 -6.77 -21.27
N ILE A 126 23.36 -5.84 -20.80
CA ILE A 126 23.01 -4.88 -19.75
C ILE A 126 23.43 -3.50 -20.22
N VAL A 127 22.55 -2.50 -20.13
CA VAL A 127 22.91 -1.11 -20.42
C VAL A 127 24.03 -0.66 -19.48
N ALA A 128 25.12 -0.12 -20.02
CA ALA A 128 26.20 0.40 -19.21
C ALA A 128 25.82 1.77 -18.61
N ILE A 129 25.83 1.89 -17.28
CA ILE A 129 25.48 3.14 -16.59
C ILE A 129 26.56 4.21 -16.78
N ALA A 130 27.84 3.84 -16.70
CA ALA A 130 28.93 4.82 -16.67
C ALA A 130 28.99 5.74 -17.90
N PRO A 131 28.85 5.25 -19.15
CA PRO A 131 28.87 6.14 -20.33
C PRO A 131 27.66 7.09 -20.38
N VAL A 132 26.46 6.59 -20.02
CA VAL A 132 25.23 7.39 -20.01
C VAL A 132 25.31 8.49 -18.94
N LEU A 133 25.82 8.14 -17.76
CA LEU A 133 26.05 9.10 -16.67
C LEU A 133 27.14 10.12 -17.02
N ALA A 134 28.19 9.73 -17.75
CA ALA A 134 29.22 10.66 -18.21
C ALA A 134 28.69 11.67 -19.24
N ALA A 135 27.76 11.27 -20.10
CA ALA A 135 27.07 12.17 -21.04
C ALA A 135 26.08 13.11 -20.33
N HIS A 136 25.58 12.72 -19.17
CA HIS A 136 24.58 13.44 -18.40
C HIS A 136 24.97 13.50 -16.91
N PRO A 137 26.06 14.19 -16.55
CA PRO A 137 26.57 14.19 -15.19
C PRO A 137 25.54 14.80 -14.23
N ILE A 138 25.30 14.11 -13.12
CA ILE A 138 24.38 14.55 -12.07
C ILE A 138 25.21 15.03 -10.88
N THR A 139 24.95 16.26 -10.43
CA THR A 139 25.56 16.85 -9.25
C THR A 139 24.49 17.28 -8.26
N ILE A 140 24.63 16.86 -7.00
CA ILE A 140 23.78 17.32 -5.90
C ILE A 140 24.60 18.29 -5.05
N HIS A 141 24.08 19.49 -4.84
CA HIS A 141 24.61 20.44 -3.88
C HIS A 141 23.61 20.60 -2.73
N ALA A 142 24.02 20.27 -1.51
CA ALA A 142 23.17 20.32 -0.33
C ALA A 142 23.86 21.12 0.79
N VAL A 143 23.11 22.04 1.39
CA VAL A 143 23.51 22.77 2.62
C VAL A 143 22.61 22.28 3.74
N ILE A 144 23.19 21.61 4.72
CA ILE A 144 22.46 20.90 5.78
C ILE A 144 22.94 21.41 7.14
N THR A 145 21.99 21.79 8.00
CA THR A 145 22.23 22.21 9.38
C THR A 145 21.47 21.28 10.32
N PRO A 146 22.13 20.29 10.95
CA PRO A 146 21.50 19.47 12.00
C PRO A 146 21.12 20.34 13.21
N LYS A 147 20.01 20.04 13.87
CA LYS A 147 19.62 20.73 15.10
C LYS A 147 20.72 20.60 16.17
N GLY A 148 21.23 21.74 16.64
CA GLY A 148 22.34 21.78 17.61
C GLY A 148 23.73 21.49 17.02
N GLY A 149 23.85 21.38 15.70
CA GLY A 149 25.11 21.15 14.99
C GLY A 149 25.50 22.31 14.05
N ALA A 150 26.71 22.23 13.49
CA ALA A 150 27.19 23.18 12.50
C ALA A 150 26.61 22.90 11.10
N THR A 151 26.40 23.97 10.32
CA THR A 151 26.03 23.89 8.90
C THR A 151 27.17 23.23 8.10
N GLN A 152 26.80 22.27 7.25
CA GLN A 152 27.71 21.56 6.36
C GLN A 152 27.25 21.69 4.92
N THR A 153 28.20 21.81 3.99
CA THR A 153 27.95 21.88 2.56
C THR A 153 28.50 20.64 1.89
N PHE A 154 27.67 20.01 1.06
CA PHE A 154 28.01 18.82 0.30
C PHE A 154 27.88 19.11 -1.19
N THR A 155 28.92 18.78 -1.95
CA THR A 155 28.88 18.70 -3.42
C THR A 155 29.14 17.26 -3.83
N ILE A 156 28.16 16.64 -4.48
CA ILE A 156 28.12 15.20 -4.72
C ILE A 156 28.05 14.96 -6.23
N ASP A 157 29.20 14.60 -6.82
CA ASP A 157 29.24 14.07 -8.18
C ASP A 157 28.84 12.58 -8.17
N ILE A 158 27.67 12.29 -8.73
CA ILE A 158 27.12 10.94 -8.81
C ILE A 158 28.01 10.03 -9.66
N SER A 159 28.73 10.56 -10.65
CA SER A 159 29.66 9.79 -11.49
C SER A 159 30.83 9.26 -10.68
N HIS A 160 31.44 10.13 -9.88
CA HIS A 160 32.52 9.74 -8.97
C HIS A 160 32.03 8.76 -7.90
N TRP A 161 30.86 9.02 -7.31
CA TRP A 161 30.29 8.13 -6.31
C TRP A 161 29.96 6.75 -6.89
N TYR A 162 29.33 6.68 -8.06
CA TYR A 162 29.05 5.43 -8.76
C TYR A 162 30.32 4.63 -9.02
N ARG A 163 31.40 5.26 -9.54
CA ARG A 163 32.67 4.56 -9.79
C ARG A 163 33.24 3.94 -8.52
N ARG A 164 33.25 4.69 -7.41
CA ARG A 164 33.73 4.19 -6.10
C ARG A 164 32.85 3.07 -5.55
N ALA A 165 31.53 3.21 -5.62
CA ALA A 165 30.59 2.19 -5.16
C ALA A 165 30.70 0.91 -5.99
N LYS A 166 30.89 1.03 -7.32
CA LYS A 166 31.16 -0.10 -8.21
C LYS A 166 32.45 -0.82 -7.82
N ALA A 167 33.55 -0.08 -7.65
CA ALA A 167 34.84 -0.65 -7.28
C ALA A 167 34.80 -1.36 -5.90
N ALA A 168 33.98 -0.86 -4.98
CA ALA A 168 33.79 -1.45 -3.66
C ALA A 168 32.72 -2.56 -3.60
N GLY A 169 32.08 -2.92 -4.72
CA GLY A 169 31.01 -3.92 -4.74
C GLY A 169 29.74 -3.51 -3.98
N ARG A 170 29.47 -2.20 -3.85
CA ARG A 170 28.36 -1.64 -3.04
C ARG A 170 27.15 -1.20 -3.87
N LEU A 171 27.06 -1.63 -5.13
CA LEU A 171 25.89 -1.37 -5.98
C LEU A 171 24.82 -2.42 -5.70
N SER A 172 23.60 -1.98 -5.41
CA SER A 172 22.44 -2.88 -5.30
C SER A 172 21.57 -2.75 -6.54
N PRO A 173 21.59 -3.71 -7.47
CA PRO A 173 20.83 -3.60 -8.71
C PRO A 173 19.32 -3.78 -8.49
N TRP A 174 18.54 -3.09 -9.33
CA TRP A 174 17.08 -3.24 -9.37
C TRP A 174 16.60 -3.64 -10.78
N LEU A 175 17.00 -2.92 -11.82
CA LEU A 175 16.74 -3.31 -13.21
C LEU A 175 18.06 -3.74 -13.84
N GLN A 176 18.09 -4.86 -14.55
CA GLN A 176 19.31 -5.41 -15.14
C GLN A 176 19.01 -6.05 -16.48
N GLY A 177 19.03 -5.24 -17.54
CA GLY A 177 18.84 -5.79 -18.87
C GLY A 177 19.16 -4.82 -19.99
N PRO A 178 18.78 -5.21 -21.22
CA PRO A 178 19.21 -4.51 -22.42
C PRO A 178 18.49 -3.20 -22.66
N LEU A 179 17.34 -2.93 -22.02
CA LEU A 179 16.59 -1.69 -22.19
C LEU A 179 16.84 -0.69 -21.06
N ALA A 180 17.02 -1.17 -19.83
CA ALA A 180 17.34 -0.36 -18.67
C ALA A 180 18.25 -1.11 -17.69
N HIS A 181 19.12 -0.35 -17.02
CA HIS A 181 19.92 -0.82 -15.89
C HIS A 181 19.79 0.19 -14.76
N GLN A 182 19.29 -0.25 -13.60
CA GLN A 182 19.13 0.55 -12.40
C GLN A 182 19.95 -0.03 -11.25
N VAL A 183 20.68 0.82 -10.54
CA VAL A 183 21.39 0.47 -9.30
C VAL A 183 21.14 1.51 -8.21
N ARG A 184 21.15 1.07 -6.95
CA ARG A 184 21.13 1.95 -5.79
C ARG A 184 22.52 2.33 -5.32
N LEU A 185 22.68 3.59 -4.97
CA LEU A 185 23.77 4.17 -4.20
C LEU A 185 23.19 4.65 -2.85
N SER A 186 23.87 4.38 -1.73
CA SER A 186 23.45 4.89 -0.42
C SER A 186 24.64 5.27 0.45
N ARG A 187 24.55 6.41 1.14
CA ARG A 187 25.54 6.85 2.13
C ARG A 187 24.91 7.78 3.16
N THR A 188 25.45 7.79 4.37
CA THR A 188 25.15 8.84 5.34
C THR A 188 25.87 10.13 4.95
N LEU A 189 25.17 11.26 5.02
CA LEU A 189 25.75 12.60 4.87
C LEU A 189 26.18 13.17 6.22
N VAL A 190 25.23 13.36 7.12
CA VAL A 190 25.45 13.95 8.45
C VAL A 190 24.36 13.51 9.41
N SER A 191 24.69 13.32 10.69
CA SER A 191 23.72 12.91 11.71
C SER A 191 22.94 11.65 11.27
N SER A 192 21.61 11.74 11.20
CA SER A 192 20.72 10.70 10.70
C SER A 192 20.42 10.76 9.20
N LEU A 193 20.86 11.80 8.48
CA LEU A 193 20.55 11.96 7.07
C LEU A 193 21.34 10.97 6.20
N ARG A 194 20.61 10.12 5.50
CA ARG A 194 21.11 9.29 4.40
C ARG A 194 20.71 9.94 3.08
N LEU A 195 21.59 9.82 2.11
CA LEU A 195 21.29 10.08 0.71
C LEU A 195 21.19 8.72 0.02
N VAL A 196 20.03 8.45 -0.58
CA VAL A 196 19.78 7.24 -1.38
C VAL A 196 19.48 7.66 -2.81
N VAL A 197 20.12 7.01 -3.79
CA VAL A 197 19.94 7.32 -5.21
C VAL A 197 19.75 6.03 -5.99
N ASP A 198 18.56 5.84 -6.58
CA ASP A 198 18.31 4.81 -7.57
C ASP A 198 18.59 5.37 -8.98
N LEU A 199 19.77 5.08 -9.49
CA LEU A 199 20.27 5.59 -10.77
C LEU A 199 19.95 4.60 -11.89
N THR A 200 19.25 5.07 -12.92
CA THR A 200 18.82 4.26 -14.08
C THR A 200 19.41 4.78 -15.38
N ALA A 201 20.13 3.92 -16.11
CA ALA A 201 20.51 4.18 -17.49
C ALA A 201 19.59 3.43 -18.45
N TYR A 202 19.14 4.13 -19.50
CA TYR A 202 18.27 3.59 -20.53
C TYR A 202 19.03 3.40 -21.85
N ARG A 203 18.63 2.40 -22.64
CA ARG A 203 19.20 2.17 -23.99
C ARG A 203 19.07 3.38 -24.91
N SER A 204 18.09 4.24 -24.68
CA SER A 204 17.91 5.49 -25.44
C SER A 204 19.00 6.54 -25.18
N GLY A 205 19.96 6.28 -24.27
CA GLY A 205 20.94 7.26 -23.82
C GLY A 205 20.41 8.20 -22.71
N ALA A 206 19.16 8.03 -22.27
CA ALA A 206 18.63 8.80 -21.15
C ALA A 206 19.16 8.28 -19.82
N ILE A 207 19.34 9.18 -18.85
CA ILE A 207 19.57 8.85 -17.44
C ILE A 207 18.35 9.27 -16.62
N GLY A 208 17.95 8.45 -15.66
CA GLY A 208 16.98 8.79 -14.62
C GLY A 208 17.54 8.55 -13.23
N ALA A 209 17.06 9.31 -12.25
CA ALA A 209 17.43 9.16 -10.85
C ALA A 209 16.21 9.40 -9.96
N ASP A 210 15.96 8.50 -9.00
CA ASP A 210 15.11 8.73 -7.84
C ASP A 210 16.07 9.04 -6.67
N ILE A 211 16.05 10.29 -6.19
CA ILE A 211 17.01 10.81 -5.21
C ILE A 211 16.24 11.10 -3.93
N GLN A 212 16.58 10.37 -2.87
CA GLN A 212 15.90 10.39 -1.57
C GLN A 212 16.85 10.97 -0.51
N PHE A 213 16.29 11.83 0.32
CA PHE A 213 16.92 12.40 1.52
C PHE A 213 16.17 11.79 2.70
N ASP A 214 16.84 10.87 3.42
CA ASP A 214 16.21 10.05 4.45
C ASP A 214 16.82 10.41 5.81
N ASN A 215 16.14 11.22 6.62
CA ASN A 215 16.56 11.53 7.98
C ASN A 215 16.20 10.43 8.98
N ASP A 216 16.67 9.20 8.76
CA ASP A 216 15.98 8.01 9.26
C ASP A 216 16.84 7.06 10.10
N ARG A 217 18.14 7.34 10.28
CA ARG A 217 19.01 6.44 11.06
C ARG A 217 18.53 6.34 12.51
N ALA A 218 18.21 5.13 12.92
CA ALA A 218 17.76 4.78 14.25
C ALA A 218 18.88 4.09 15.07
N MET A 219 18.73 4.13 16.39
CA MET A 219 19.61 3.46 17.36
C MET A 219 21.08 3.90 17.24
N THR A 220 21.29 5.19 16.94
CA THR A 220 22.61 5.84 16.85
C THR A 220 22.81 6.86 17.96
N SER A 221 24.06 7.29 18.17
CA SER A 221 24.42 8.30 19.17
C SER A 221 24.05 9.74 18.76
N SER A 222 23.71 9.95 17.48
CA SER A 222 23.28 11.23 16.92
C SER A 222 21.99 11.07 16.13
N GLY A 223 21.25 12.16 15.98
CA GLY A 223 20.02 12.27 15.21
C GLY A 223 19.28 13.57 15.51
N GLY A 224 18.03 13.67 15.07
CA GLY A 224 17.15 14.82 15.26
C GLY A 224 16.80 15.54 13.95
N ALA A 225 16.02 16.61 14.08
CA ALA A 225 15.62 17.42 12.94
C ALA A 225 16.82 18.15 12.31
N MET A 226 16.68 18.52 11.05
CA MET A 226 17.67 19.26 10.28
C MET A 226 17.02 20.24 9.33
N ARG A 227 17.78 21.28 8.95
CA ARG A 227 17.39 22.27 7.96
C ARG A 227 18.21 22.06 6.70
N GLU A 228 17.55 21.98 5.55
CA GLU A 228 18.18 21.60 4.29
C GLU A 228 17.88 22.58 3.17
N THR A 229 18.88 22.86 2.35
CA THR A 229 18.72 23.52 1.05
C THR A 229 19.44 22.70 0.00
N VAL A 230 18.70 22.20 -0.98
CA VAL A 230 19.18 21.27 -1.99
C VAL A 230 19.02 21.87 -3.37
N SER A 231 20.03 21.71 -4.21
CA SER A 231 19.94 21.93 -5.65
C SER A 231 20.56 20.77 -6.41
N ILE A 232 19.90 20.33 -7.47
CA ILE A 232 20.35 19.21 -8.29
C ILE A 232 20.51 19.70 -9.72
N SER A 233 21.67 19.38 -10.31
CA SER A 233 22.02 19.74 -11.67
C SER A 233 22.25 18.51 -12.51
N ILE A 234 21.84 18.57 -13.78
CA ILE A 234 22.16 17.57 -14.81
C ILE A 234 22.84 18.29 -15.97
N GLY A 235 24.00 17.79 -16.40
CA GLY A 235 24.78 18.42 -17.47
C GLY A 235 25.18 19.86 -17.15
N GLY A 236 25.42 20.16 -15.87
CA GLY A 236 25.76 21.52 -15.39
C GLY A 236 24.56 22.46 -15.21
N LYS A 237 23.35 22.11 -15.67
CA LYS A 237 22.15 22.93 -15.49
C LYS A 237 21.38 22.50 -14.24
N THR A 238 21.10 23.45 -13.34
CA THR A 238 20.20 23.22 -12.19
C THR A 238 18.79 22.94 -12.69
N ILE A 239 18.25 21.76 -12.37
CA ILE A 239 16.90 21.35 -12.75
C ILE A 239 15.94 21.22 -11.56
N TYR A 240 16.48 21.14 -10.34
CA TYR A 240 15.69 21.10 -9.13
C TYR A 240 16.35 21.95 -8.05
N ARG A 241 15.53 22.63 -7.26
CA ARG A 241 15.96 23.37 -6.08
C ARG A 241 14.83 23.38 -5.05
N VAL A 242 15.17 23.09 -3.81
CA VAL A 242 14.26 23.23 -2.68
C VAL A 242 15.00 23.77 -1.46
N GLY A 243 14.23 24.40 -0.59
CA GLY A 243 14.66 24.82 0.74
C GLY A 243 14.81 26.33 0.89
N PRO A 244 15.10 26.78 2.13
CA PRO A 244 15.32 25.93 3.29
C PRO A 244 14.06 25.18 3.76
N LEU A 245 14.15 23.86 3.95
CA LEU A 245 13.09 23.02 4.53
C LEU A 245 13.56 22.41 5.85
N THR A 246 12.63 22.13 6.76
CA THR A 246 12.93 21.42 8.02
C THR A 246 12.46 19.98 7.90
N GLU A 247 13.39 19.04 7.94
CA GLU A 247 13.11 17.61 7.95
C GLU A 247 13.32 17.07 9.36
N HIS A 248 12.32 16.39 9.92
CA HIS A 248 12.41 15.80 11.24
C HIS A 248 12.96 14.37 11.17
N GLN A 249 13.46 13.88 12.31
CA GLN A 249 13.93 12.50 12.42
C GLN A 249 12.81 11.51 12.05
N TYR A 250 13.19 10.46 11.33
CA TYR A 250 12.39 9.38 10.76
C TYR A 250 11.43 9.78 9.64
N GLN A 251 11.66 10.94 9.02
CA GLN A 251 11.03 11.32 7.75
C GLN A 251 12.00 11.06 6.60
N ASP A 252 11.46 10.99 5.39
CA ASP A 252 12.18 11.09 4.13
C ASP A 252 11.39 11.94 3.12
N TRP A 253 12.07 12.37 2.07
CA TRP A 253 11.44 12.89 0.85
C TRP A 253 12.31 12.59 -0.35
N HIS A 254 11.73 12.61 -1.55
CA HIS A 254 12.46 12.32 -2.77
C HIS A 254 12.14 13.23 -3.94
N VAL A 255 12.96 13.12 -4.98
CA VAL A 255 12.71 13.74 -6.28
C VAL A 255 13.11 12.78 -7.40
N VAL A 256 12.21 12.63 -8.37
CA VAL A 256 12.44 11.84 -9.57
C VAL A 256 12.84 12.74 -10.72
N LEU A 257 13.97 12.43 -11.34
CA LEU A 257 14.54 13.18 -12.44
C LEU A 257 14.80 12.25 -13.62
N ARG A 258 14.62 12.77 -14.83
CA ARG A 258 14.98 12.05 -16.07
C ARG A 258 15.37 13.03 -17.17
N THR A 259 16.45 12.76 -17.92
CA THR A 259 16.97 13.72 -18.91
C THR A 259 16.06 13.99 -20.09
N ASN A 260 15.19 13.04 -20.45
CA ASN A 260 14.17 13.22 -21.48
C ASN A 260 12.78 13.50 -20.89
N GLY A 261 12.71 13.97 -19.65
CA GLY A 261 11.46 14.32 -18.95
C GLY A 261 10.63 13.11 -18.51
N ARG A 262 9.50 13.41 -17.85
CA ARG A 262 8.46 12.42 -17.53
C ARG A 262 7.82 11.95 -18.83
N VAL A 263 7.65 10.64 -18.99
CA VAL A 263 6.93 10.07 -20.14
C VAL A 263 5.43 10.25 -19.87
N PRO A 264 4.68 11.00 -20.69
CA PRO A 264 3.27 11.32 -20.44
C PRO A 264 2.36 10.19 -20.94
N ILE A 265 2.61 8.98 -20.45
CA ILE A 265 1.86 7.76 -20.77
C ILE A 265 1.27 7.22 -19.48
N ASN A 266 -0.05 7.04 -19.45
CA ASN A 266 -0.71 6.24 -18.43
C ASN A 266 -0.66 4.76 -18.83
N VAL A 267 -0.34 3.89 -17.89
CA VAL A 267 -0.38 2.43 -18.11
C VAL A 267 -1.65 1.91 -17.46
N VAL A 268 -2.56 1.43 -18.29
CA VAL A 268 -3.78 0.74 -17.84
C VAL A 268 -3.46 -0.74 -17.72
N HIS A 269 -3.59 -1.26 -16.50
CA HIS A 269 -3.30 -2.64 -16.15
C HIS A 269 -4.55 -3.53 -16.26
N ASP A 270 -4.36 -4.83 -16.46
CA ASP A 270 -5.42 -5.84 -16.34
C ASP A 270 -5.74 -6.08 -14.85
N ILE A 271 -6.56 -5.21 -14.26
CA ILE A 271 -6.92 -5.28 -12.84
C ILE A 271 -7.68 -6.58 -12.52
N ALA A 272 -8.56 -7.03 -13.41
CA ALA A 272 -9.23 -8.32 -13.26
C ALA A 272 -8.24 -9.50 -13.22
N ALA A 273 -7.09 -9.43 -13.92
CA ALA A 273 -6.03 -10.43 -13.77
C ALA A 273 -5.36 -10.36 -12.39
N LEU A 274 -5.10 -9.17 -11.85
CA LEU A 274 -4.53 -9.03 -10.51
C LEU A 274 -5.48 -9.58 -9.43
N GLU A 275 -6.79 -9.38 -9.58
CA GLU A 275 -7.82 -9.98 -8.72
C GLU A 275 -7.83 -11.50 -8.79
N ARG A 276 -7.80 -12.07 -10.01
CA ARG A 276 -7.72 -13.54 -10.21
C ARG A 276 -6.45 -14.16 -9.63
N LEU A 277 -5.35 -13.39 -9.61
CA LEU A 277 -4.08 -13.81 -9.00
C LEU A 277 -4.07 -13.66 -7.48
N GLY A 278 -5.12 -13.08 -6.88
CA GLY A 278 -5.19 -12.81 -5.45
C GLY A 278 -4.20 -11.74 -4.99
N ALA A 279 -3.70 -10.90 -5.90
CA ALA A 279 -2.77 -9.81 -5.57
C ALA A 279 -3.46 -8.61 -4.92
N ILE A 280 -4.76 -8.47 -5.18
CA ILE A 280 -5.65 -7.43 -4.66
C ILE A 280 -7.03 -8.05 -4.39
N PRO A 281 -7.86 -7.43 -3.54
CA PRO A 281 -9.27 -7.79 -3.41
C PRO A 281 -10.03 -7.68 -4.74
N HIS A 282 -11.11 -8.46 -4.89
CA HIS A 282 -11.98 -8.42 -6.07
C HIS A 282 -12.92 -7.21 -6.01
N TYR A 283 -12.45 -6.07 -6.50
CA TYR A 283 -13.20 -4.81 -6.56
C TYR A 283 -14.26 -4.86 -7.67
N GLU A 284 -15.36 -4.13 -7.48
CA GLU A 284 -16.34 -3.95 -8.54
C GLU A 284 -15.83 -2.94 -9.58
N LEU A 285 -15.41 -3.46 -10.74
CA LEU A 285 -14.87 -2.65 -11.83
C LEU A 285 -15.96 -1.95 -12.65
N HIS A 286 -17.22 -2.37 -12.55
CA HIS A 286 -18.35 -1.79 -13.27
C HIS A 286 -19.45 -1.26 -12.34
N PRO A 287 -19.97 -0.04 -12.54
CA PRO A 287 -19.79 0.85 -13.69
C PRO A 287 -18.49 1.68 -13.71
N GLY A 288 -17.62 1.58 -12.70
CA GLY A 288 -16.40 2.37 -12.56
C GLY A 288 -16.47 3.36 -11.39
N ALA A 289 -15.47 4.22 -11.26
CA ALA A 289 -15.40 5.18 -10.17
C ALA A 289 -16.27 6.42 -10.42
N ALA A 290 -16.80 7.04 -9.37
CA ALA A 290 -17.61 8.24 -9.51
C ALA A 290 -16.79 9.41 -10.10
N ARG A 291 -17.30 10.04 -11.17
CA ARG A 291 -16.63 11.17 -11.85
C ARG A 291 -16.38 12.36 -10.90
N SER A 292 -17.25 12.57 -9.93
CA SER A 292 -17.11 13.62 -8.91
C SER A 292 -15.85 13.44 -8.06
N VAL A 293 -15.44 12.20 -7.77
CA VAL A 293 -14.22 11.89 -7.01
C VAL A 293 -12.98 12.26 -7.83
N LEU A 294 -12.94 11.92 -9.12
CA LEU A 294 -11.83 12.30 -10.02
C LEU A 294 -11.72 13.83 -10.16
N ILE A 295 -12.84 14.56 -10.21
CA ILE A 295 -12.84 16.03 -10.20
C ILE A 295 -12.25 16.56 -8.89
N ALA A 296 -12.59 15.96 -7.74
CA ALA A 296 -12.04 16.36 -6.45
C ALA A 296 -10.53 16.10 -6.37
N TYR A 297 -10.06 14.94 -6.83
CA TYR A 297 -8.63 14.61 -6.91
C TYR A 297 -7.86 15.58 -7.79
N ARG A 298 -8.39 15.90 -8.98
CA ARG A 298 -7.76 16.90 -9.85
C ARG A 298 -7.68 18.28 -9.18
N ARG A 299 -8.71 18.69 -8.46
CA ARG A 299 -8.68 19.97 -7.71
C ARG A 299 -7.63 19.97 -6.61
N ALA A 300 -7.43 18.84 -5.94
CA ALA A 300 -6.43 18.67 -4.90
C ALA A 300 -4.99 18.71 -5.46
N ILE A 301 -4.71 17.94 -6.52
CA ILE A 301 -3.40 17.93 -7.21
C ILE A 301 -3.02 19.35 -7.69
N MET A 302 -3.99 20.14 -8.10
CA MET A 302 -3.75 21.50 -8.58
C MET A 302 -3.54 22.53 -7.46
N GLN A 303 -3.72 22.17 -6.19
CA GLN A 303 -3.47 23.09 -5.08
C GLN A 303 -1.96 23.37 -4.93
N PRO A 304 -1.57 24.59 -4.54
CA PRO A 304 -0.19 24.88 -4.18
C PRO A 304 0.29 23.98 -3.04
N GLY A 305 1.47 23.38 -3.20
CA GLY A 305 2.09 22.54 -2.17
C GLY A 305 1.90 21.04 -2.35
N TRP A 306 1.03 20.61 -3.27
CA TRP A 306 1.00 19.21 -3.72
C TRP A 306 2.36 18.80 -4.32
N ASP A 307 2.84 17.59 -4.03
CA ASP A 307 4.17 17.06 -4.38
C ASP A 307 5.37 17.88 -3.85
N ALA A 308 5.15 18.85 -2.96
CA ALA A 308 6.27 19.53 -2.30
C ALA A 308 6.94 18.54 -1.33
N PRO A 309 8.28 18.62 -1.11
CA PRO A 309 8.93 17.77 -0.12
C PRO A 309 8.25 17.85 1.24
N LEU A 310 8.00 16.68 1.85
CA LEU A 310 7.30 16.50 3.11
C LEU A 310 5.82 16.95 3.12
N ALA A 311 5.22 17.18 1.96
CA ALA A 311 3.79 17.46 1.85
C ALA A 311 2.96 16.25 2.29
N ALA A 312 1.75 16.52 2.78
CA ALA A 312 0.84 15.48 3.21
C ALA A 312 -0.02 14.92 2.07
N ASP A 313 -0.16 15.64 0.96
CA ASP A 313 -0.88 15.23 -0.26
C ASP A 313 -2.25 14.57 -0.01
N GLY A 314 -2.98 15.11 0.96
CA GLY A 314 -4.32 14.65 1.36
C GLY A 314 -4.33 13.50 2.37
N VAL A 315 -3.17 12.99 2.80
CA VAL A 315 -3.04 12.06 3.93
C VAL A 315 -3.29 12.82 5.24
N THR A 316 -4.07 12.21 6.14
CA THR A 316 -4.43 12.82 7.42
C THR A 316 -3.26 12.77 8.39
N LYS A 317 -2.74 13.94 8.78
CA LYS A 317 -1.56 14.02 9.66
C LYS A 317 -1.78 13.52 11.08
N TYR A 318 -2.96 13.76 11.65
CA TYR A 318 -3.34 13.25 12.96
C TYR A 318 -4.11 11.94 12.79
N MET A 319 -3.38 10.83 12.71
CA MET A 319 -3.97 9.52 12.44
C MET A 319 -4.92 9.02 13.55
N PRO A 320 -4.82 9.39 14.85
CA PRO A 320 -5.81 8.96 15.84
C PRO A 320 -7.22 9.55 15.68
N THR A 321 -7.48 10.48 14.73
CA THR A 321 -8.82 11.06 14.60
C THR A 321 -9.90 10.01 14.30
N THR A 322 -11.03 10.11 14.99
CA THR A 322 -12.16 9.18 14.88
C THR A 322 -12.96 9.38 13.60
N GLY A 323 -13.62 8.33 13.11
CA GLY A 323 -14.54 8.38 11.96
C GLY A 323 -14.05 7.59 10.76
N GLY A 324 -14.88 7.52 9.72
CA GLY A 324 -14.50 6.92 8.44
C GLY A 324 -13.58 7.85 7.66
N ARG A 325 -12.45 7.34 7.16
CA ARG A 325 -11.50 8.13 6.37
C ARG A 325 -11.14 7.39 5.11
N GLY A 326 -10.99 8.16 4.02
CA GLY A 326 -10.52 7.67 2.73
C GLY A 326 -9.10 7.08 2.75
N SER A 327 -8.37 7.24 3.85
CA SER A 327 -7.01 6.69 3.99
C SER A 327 -6.98 5.32 4.69
N ILE A 328 -8.08 4.86 5.32
CA ILE A 328 -8.13 3.60 6.09
C ILE A 328 -9.05 2.60 5.39
N GLY A 329 -8.57 1.40 5.07
CA GLY A 329 -9.36 0.31 4.48
C GLY A 329 -8.47 -0.85 4.06
N PRO A 330 -8.95 -1.86 3.31
CA PRO A 330 -8.06 -2.85 2.70
C PRO A 330 -6.95 -2.20 1.85
N THR A 331 -7.26 -1.06 1.23
CA THR A 331 -6.33 -0.09 0.65
C THR A 331 -6.94 1.31 0.85
N THR A 332 -6.20 2.39 0.58
CA THR A 332 -6.79 3.75 0.53
C THR A 332 -7.86 3.87 -0.56
N ARG A 333 -8.80 4.81 -0.39
CA ARG A 333 -9.77 5.20 -1.44
C ARG A 333 -9.08 5.67 -2.71
N ALA A 334 -7.95 6.36 -2.60
CA ALA A 334 -7.16 6.80 -3.75
C ALA A 334 -6.71 5.61 -4.61
N ASN A 335 -6.11 4.61 -3.96
CA ASN A 335 -5.69 3.37 -4.61
C ASN A 335 -6.89 2.59 -5.16
N ALA A 336 -7.99 2.46 -4.43
CA ALA A 336 -9.18 1.74 -4.92
C ALA A 336 -9.80 2.42 -6.15
N VAL A 337 -9.91 3.76 -6.15
CA VAL A 337 -10.37 4.54 -7.31
C VAL A 337 -9.42 4.37 -8.50
N TRP A 338 -8.11 4.31 -8.26
CA TRP A 338 -7.14 4.01 -9.31
C TRP A 338 -7.32 2.59 -9.85
N LEU A 339 -7.42 1.56 -9.01
CA LEU A 339 -7.69 0.18 -9.43
C LEU A 339 -8.97 0.08 -10.28
N ILE A 340 -10.07 0.69 -9.84
CA ILE A 340 -11.37 0.59 -10.53
C ILE A 340 -11.40 1.39 -11.85
N SER A 341 -10.86 2.60 -11.87
CA SER A 341 -10.98 3.49 -13.04
C SER A 341 -9.79 3.45 -13.99
N GLN A 342 -8.62 2.99 -13.52
CA GLN A 342 -7.31 3.11 -14.18
C GLN A 342 -7.01 4.53 -14.72
N ASN A 343 -7.70 5.56 -14.20
CA ASN A 343 -7.63 6.91 -14.72
C ASN A 343 -6.32 7.60 -14.30
N PRO A 344 -5.66 8.37 -15.19
CA PRO A 344 -4.41 9.04 -14.87
C PRO A 344 -4.50 10.05 -13.70
N ILE A 345 -5.67 10.67 -13.47
CA ILE A 345 -5.86 11.57 -12.32
C ILE A 345 -5.89 10.77 -11.01
N ALA A 346 -6.52 9.59 -11.01
CA ALA A 346 -6.53 8.71 -9.85
C ALA A 346 -5.12 8.18 -9.56
N ALA A 347 -4.38 7.78 -10.60
CA ALA A 347 -2.99 7.37 -10.49
C ALA A 347 -2.11 8.46 -9.88
N GLU A 348 -2.20 9.70 -10.39
CA GLU A 348 -1.43 10.84 -9.86
C GLU A 348 -1.77 11.14 -8.40
N TYR A 349 -3.06 11.10 -8.03
CA TYR A 349 -3.48 11.37 -6.66
C TYR A 349 -3.00 10.28 -5.68
N ALA A 350 -3.09 9.01 -6.09
CA ALA A 350 -2.58 7.88 -5.33
C ALA A 350 -1.06 7.91 -5.17
N ILE A 351 -0.34 8.26 -6.24
CA ILE A 351 1.12 8.43 -6.23
C ILE A 351 1.55 9.56 -5.30
N GLY A 352 0.88 10.72 -5.33
CA GLY A 352 1.20 11.81 -4.39
C GLY A 352 0.96 11.40 -2.93
N GLN A 353 -0.10 10.64 -2.63
CA GLN A 353 -0.28 10.06 -1.28
C GLN A 353 0.82 9.07 -0.91
N ALA A 354 1.34 8.31 -1.87
CA ALA A 354 2.45 7.39 -1.66
C ALA A 354 3.79 8.11 -1.46
N ASP A 355 4.01 9.22 -2.15
CA ASP A 355 5.18 10.10 -1.97
C ASP A 355 5.11 10.81 -0.60
N ALA A 356 3.90 11.14 -0.11
CA ALA A 356 3.68 11.66 1.24
C ALA A 356 3.96 10.63 2.36
N ALA A 357 4.06 9.33 2.05
CA ALA A 357 4.43 8.30 3.03
C ALA A 357 5.78 8.63 3.69
N GLY A 358 6.73 9.16 2.91
CA GLY A 358 8.04 9.60 3.39
C GLY A 358 7.96 10.64 4.51
N ALA A 359 6.96 11.52 4.45
CA ALA A 359 6.77 12.55 5.46
C ALA A 359 6.28 12.01 6.82
N VAL A 360 5.79 10.77 6.89
CA VAL A 360 5.33 10.17 8.15
C VAL A 360 6.55 9.69 8.96
N PRO A 361 6.66 10.01 10.27
CA PRO A 361 7.87 9.71 11.05
C PRO A 361 7.96 8.24 11.51
N TRP A 362 7.86 7.29 10.58
CA TRP A 362 7.92 5.84 10.83
C TRP A 362 9.15 5.15 10.20
N HIS A 363 10.08 5.92 9.63
CA HIS A 363 11.27 5.39 8.98
C HIS A 363 12.41 5.21 9.99
N MET A 364 12.43 4.09 10.71
CA MET A 364 13.51 3.79 11.67
C MET A 364 14.57 2.88 11.03
N TRP A 365 15.44 3.41 10.16
CA TRP A 365 16.50 2.64 9.52
C TRP A 365 17.61 2.25 10.49
N TYR A 366 17.85 0.96 10.72
CA TYR A 366 18.88 0.48 11.63
C TYR A 366 20.18 0.15 10.88
N PRO A 367 21.25 0.98 11.00
CA PRO A 367 22.44 0.82 10.16
C PRO A 367 23.21 -0.49 10.37
N LYS A 368 23.10 -1.11 11.55
CA LYS A 368 23.77 -2.38 11.86
C LYS A 368 23.13 -3.56 11.13
N ALA A 369 21.80 -3.59 11.03
CA ALA A 369 21.08 -4.59 10.24
C ALA A 369 21.08 -4.26 8.75
N GLY A 370 21.24 -2.98 8.40
CA GLY A 370 21.16 -2.50 7.03
C GLY A 370 19.75 -2.62 6.44
N ASN A 371 18.73 -2.51 7.30
CA ASN A 371 17.28 -2.52 7.01
C ASN A 371 16.55 -1.65 8.06
N PHE A 372 15.23 -1.50 7.97
CA PHE A 372 14.40 -0.89 9.02
C PHE A 372 14.41 -1.72 10.31
N LEU A 373 14.22 -1.04 11.44
CA LEU A 373 14.27 -1.58 12.80
C LEU A 373 13.12 -2.56 13.04
N THR A 374 13.44 -3.76 13.52
CA THR A 374 12.46 -4.83 13.77
C THR A 374 12.57 -5.37 15.20
N THR A 375 11.62 -6.21 15.64
CA THR A 375 11.76 -6.87 16.96
C THR A 375 12.80 -7.99 16.95
N ALA A 376 13.25 -8.48 15.79
CA ALA A 376 14.41 -9.37 15.74
C ALA A 376 15.71 -8.66 16.18
N ASP A 377 15.79 -7.34 15.98
CA ASP A 377 16.93 -6.55 16.45
C ASP A 377 16.85 -6.30 17.97
N PHE A 378 15.64 -6.02 18.46
CA PHE A 378 15.35 -5.69 19.85
C PHE A 378 13.96 -6.24 20.23
N PRO A 379 13.84 -7.40 20.89
CA PRO A 379 12.56 -8.05 21.18
C PRO A 379 11.55 -7.15 21.94
N ASP A 380 12.06 -6.31 22.85
CA ASP A 380 11.25 -5.42 23.68
C ASP A 380 11.24 -3.97 23.16
N ILE A 381 11.58 -3.72 21.89
CA ILE A 381 11.47 -2.38 21.31
C ILE A 381 10.03 -1.89 21.34
N TRP A 382 9.88 -0.62 21.73
CA TRP A 382 8.63 0.11 21.67
C TRP A 382 8.92 1.51 21.14
N THR A 383 8.50 1.79 19.90
CA THR A 383 8.73 3.09 19.24
C THR A 383 7.76 4.17 19.67
N ASP A 384 6.71 3.80 20.39
CA ASP A 384 5.82 4.72 21.08
C ASP A 384 6.61 5.59 22.10
N PRO A 385 6.24 6.87 22.31
CA PRO A 385 6.90 7.75 23.26
C PRO A 385 6.99 7.23 24.70
N ARG A 386 6.17 6.24 25.08
CA ARG A 386 6.20 5.57 26.38
C ARG A 386 7.33 4.54 26.52
N GLY A 387 7.99 4.14 25.43
CA GLY A 387 9.12 3.22 25.44
C GLY A 387 10.45 3.87 25.88
N GLY A 388 11.31 3.14 26.60
CA GLY A 388 12.66 3.60 26.98
C GLY A 388 12.88 3.76 28.50
N PRO A 389 13.67 4.74 28.97
CA PRO A 389 14.41 4.70 30.25
C PRO A 389 13.58 4.62 31.55
N HIS A 390 12.26 4.73 31.47
CA HIS A 390 11.34 4.54 32.61
C HIS A 390 10.38 3.37 32.42
N SER A 391 10.66 2.50 31.44
CA SER A 391 9.89 1.32 31.06
C SER A 391 10.79 0.08 31.12
N TYR A 392 10.18 -1.10 31.26
CA TYR A 392 10.88 -2.38 31.07
C TYR A 392 11.21 -2.65 29.59
N THR A 393 10.87 -1.72 28.70
CA THR A 393 11.00 -1.85 27.24
C THR A 393 12.23 -1.10 26.72
N THR A 394 12.74 -1.53 25.57
CA THR A 394 13.71 -0.74 24.81
C THR A 394 12.98 0.39 24.09
N GLY A 395 13.49 1.61 24.18
CA GLY A 395 12.96 2.77 23.44
C GLY A 395 13.91 3.20 22.33
N LEU A 396 13.44 4.09 21.45
CA LEU A 396 14.30 4.74 20.47
C LEU A 396 15.34 5.62 21.17
N THR A 397 16.59 5.58 20.68
CA THR A 397 17.66 6.48 21.13
C THR A 397 17.34 7.95 20.85
N GLN A 398 16.64 8.20 19.74
CA GLN A 398 16.04 9.49 19.42
C GLN A 398 14.53 9.28 19.33
N GLN A 399 13.80 9.77 20.32
CA GLN A 399 12.33 9.70 20.30
C GLN A 399 11.75 10.55 19.17
N VAL A 400 10.61 10.12 18.63
CA VAL A 400 9.87 10.89 17.61
C VAL A 400 9.46 12.23 18.21
N GLY A 401 9.95 13.33 17.63
CA GLY A 401 9.61 14.68 18.05
C GLY A 401 8.30 15.18 17.43
N ASN A 402 7.97 16.46 17.66
CA ASN A 402 6.85 17.09 16.97
C ASN A 402 7.21 17.34 15.49
N THR A 403 6.75 16.45 14.60
CA THR A 403 6.90 16.55 13.14
C THR A 403 5.65 17.12 12.45
N GLY A 404 4.64 17.48 13.26
CA GLY A 404 3.29 17.78 12.81
C GLY A 404 2.50 16.55 12.35
N TRP A 405 3.04 15.34 12.46
CA TRP A 405 2.34 14.07 12.28
C TRP A 405 2.12 13.40 13.63
N THR A 406 1.04 12.63 13.73
CA THR A 406 0.78 11.71 14.82
C THR A 406 0.41 10.37 14.18
N PRO A 407 1.40 9.50 13.92
CA PRO A 407 1.15 8.14 13.48
C PRO A 407 0.32 7.36 14.52
N ASP A 408 -0.40 6.35 14.05
CA ASP A 408 -1.21 5.49 14.91
C ASP A 408 -1.46 4.15 14.22
N ALA A 409 -1.08 3.05 14.86
CA ALA A 409 -1.28 1.69 14.34
C ALA A 409 -2.75 1.38 14.01
N SER A 410 -3.69 1.84 14.85
CA SER A 410 -5.14 1.60 14.69
C SER A 410 -5.79 2.37 13.55
N HIS A 411 -5.11 3.36 12.97
CA HIS A 411 -5.65 4.21 11.94
C HIS A 411 -4.65 4.49 10.81
N GLN A 412 -3.63 3.63 10.67
CA GLN A 412 -2.61 3.76 9.64
C GLN A 412 -3.18 3.51 8.23
N PRO A 413 -2.74 4.28 7.23
CA PRO A 413 -3.14 4.08 5.84
C PRO A 413 -2.42 2.90 5.17
N ASP A 414 -2.87 2.45 4.00
CA ASP A 414 -2.04 1.64 3.07
C ASP A 414 -1.68 2.51 1.87
N LEU A 415 -0.50 3.12 1.92
CA LEU A 415 -0.06 4.11 0.94
C LEU A 415 0.75 3.49 -0.19
N ALA A 416 1.52 2.43 0.09
CA ALA A 416 2.65 2.06 -0.74
C ALA A 416 2.49 0.75 -1.51
N TYR A 417 1.64 -0.19 -1.05
CA TYR A 417 1.52 -1.51 -1.67
C TYR A 417 1.04 -1.42 -3.13
N ILE A 418 -0.07 -0.72 -3.39
CA ILE A 418 -0.62 -0.58 -4.75
C ILE A 418 0.30 0.21 -5.69
N PRO A 419 0.85 1.39 -5.29
CA PRO A 419 1.87 2.08 -6.10
C PRO A 419 3.10 1.22 -6.40
N TYR A 420 3.57 0.39 -5.47
CA TYR A 420 4.65 -0.56 -5.73
C TYR A 420 4.22 -1.65 -6.73
N LEU A 421 3.06 -2.26 -6.52
CA LEU A 421 2.51 -3.33 -7.35
C LEU A 421 2.35 -2.91 -8.82
N LEU A 422 1.94 -1.66 -9.07
CA LEU A 422 1.66 -1.17 -10.43
C LEU A 422 2.90 -0.51 -11.09
N THR A 423 3.75 0.18 -10.32
CA THR A 423 4.89 0.92 -10.90
C THR A 423 6.22 0.17 -10.82
N GLY A 424 6.40 -0.72 -9.83
CA GLY A 424 7.68 -1.39 -9.56
C GLY A 424 8.78 -0.48 -9.03
N ARG A 425 8.46 0.77 -8.66
CA ARG A 425 9.42 1.74 -8.13
C ARG A 425 9.91 1.30 -6.76
N ARG A 426 11.24 1.21 -6.62
CA ARG A 426 11.88 0.72 -5.40
C ARG A 426 11.59 1.59 -4.17
N TYR A 427 11.40 2.90 -4.36
CA TYR A 427 10.99 3.82 -3.29
C TYR A 427 9.74 3.32 -2.55
N TYR A 428 8.67 2.95 -3.27
CA TYR A 428 7.44 2.47 -2.63
C TYR A 428 7.61 1.14 -1.90
N LEU A 429 8.57 0.31 -2.30
CA LEU A 429 8.92 -0.86 -1.50
C LEU A 429 9.63 -0.47 -0.20
N ASP A 430 10.50 0.54 -0.22
CA ASP A 430 11.12 1.04 1.01
C ASP A 430 10.07 1.64 1.95
N GLN A 431 9.10 2.39 1.43
CA GLN A 431 7.97 2.94 2.20
C GLN A 431 7.13 1.83 2.85
N LEU A 432 6.75 0.80 2.08
CA LEU A 432 6.02 -0.36 2.58
C LEU A 432 6.80 -1.07 3.70
N ASN A 433 8.11 -1.29 3.50
CA ASN A 433 8.95 -1.97 4.47
C ASN A 433 9.19 -1.15 5.74
N ALA A 434 9.27 0.18 5.65
CA ALA A 434 9.33 1.08 6.80
C ALA A 434 8.05 0.99 7.62
N GLN A 435 6.89 1.12 6.95
CA GLN A 435 5.60 1.06 7.61
C GLN A 435 5.31 -0.31 8.23
N ALA A 436 5.62 -1.41 7.54
CA ALA A 436 5.47 -2.77 8.10
C ALA A 436 6.36 -2.99 9.34
N SER A 437 7.55 -2.40 9.37
CA SER A 437 8.42 -2.43 10.55
C SER A 437 7.87 -1.57 11.71
N PHE A 438 7.27 -0.42 11.39
CA PHE A 438 6.59 0.42 12.38
C PHE A 438 5.33 -0.25 12.95
N ALA A 439 4.49 -0.86 12.11
CA ALA A 439 3.30 -1.62 12.51
C ALA A 439 3.65 -2.68 13.56
N GLU A 440 4.81 -3.30 13.43
CA GLU A 440 5.34 -4.16 14.46
C GLU A 440 5.87 -3.39 15.66
N THR A 441 6.72 -2.39 15.50
CA THR A 441 7.52 -1.85 16.62
C THR A 441 6.76 -0.84 17.51
N ASP A 442 5.63 -0.29 17.03
CA ASP A 442 4.81 0.69 17.75
C ASP A 442 3.83 0.08 18.76
N PHE A 443 3.43 -1.17 18.54
CA PHE A 443 2.55 -1.87 19.46
C PHE A 443 3.23 -2.11 20.85
N TRP A 444 2.49 -2.48 21.89
CA TRP A 444 3.06 -2.62 23.23
C TRP A 444 3.75 -4.00 23.42
N PRO A 445 5.03 -4.08 23.87
CA PRO A 445 5.80 -5.32 23.86
C PRO A 445 5.64 -6.22 25.09
N ALA A 446 4.52 -6.15 25.82
CA ALA A 446 4.29 -7.07 26.92
C ALA A 446 4.35 -8.54 26.46
N ALA A 447 4.82 -9.44 27.32
CA ALA A 447 4.92 -10.86 27.01
C ALA A 447 3.58 -11.46 26.56
N GLN A 448 2.47 -11.04 27.17
CA GLN A 448 1.12 -11.47 26.80
C GLN A 448 0.65 -10.91 25.44
N ALA A 449 1.23 -9.77 25.01
CA ALA A 449 0.89 -9.07 23.78
C ALA A 449 1.69 -9.58 22.58
N ARG A 450 3.03 -9.74 22.72
CA ARG A 450 3.95 -10.07 21.61
C ARG A 450 4.72 -11.38 21.73
N ASN A 451 4.58 -12.08 22.86
CA ASN A 451 5.29 -13.32 23.17
C ASN A 451 6.82 -13.23 22.99
N GLY A 452 7.46 -12.18 23.53
CA GLY A 452 8.93 -12.08 23.60
C GLY A 452 9.64 -11.84 22.27
N GLY A 453 9.05 -11.02 21.38
CA GLY A 453 9.65 -10.65 20.09
C GLY A 453 9.24 -11.52 18.90
N GLU A 454 8.24 -12.40 19.05
CA GLU A 454 7.67 -13.19 17.94
C GLU A 454 6.88 -12.36 16.91
N GLY A 455 6.71 -11.06 17.16
CA GLY A 455 6.00 -10.16 16.24
C GLY A 455 4.49 -10.38 16.21
N ILE A 456 3.88 -10.84 17.30
CA ILE A 456 2.43 -11.03 17.41
C ILE A 456 1.75 -9.66 17.54
N VAL A 457 0.98 -9.25 16.52
CA VAL A 457 0.22 -7.99 16.48
C VAL A 457 -1.27 -8.19 16.73
N VAL A 458 -1.75 -9.44 16.63
CA VAL A 458 -3.14 -9.85 16.93
C VAL A 458 -3.34 -10.30 18.39
N GLY A 459 -2.35 -10.04 19.25
CA GLY A 459 -2.35 -10.39 20.66
C GLY A 459 -3.16 -9.44 21.54
N SER A 460 -3.17 -9.69 22.85
CA SER A 460 -3.87 -8.82 23.81
C SER A 460 -3.23 -7.43 23.89
N GLY A 461 -4.02 -6.39 24.15
CA GLY A 461 -3.53 -5.01 24.27
C GLY A 461 -3.67 -4.18 22.99
N ASN A 462 -4.01 -4.80 21.85
CA ASN A 462 -4.30 -4.08 20.61
C ASN A 462 -5.81 -3.92 20.42
N GLN A 463 -6.21 -2.82 19.79
CA GLN A 463 -7.54 -2.74 19.21
C GLN A 463 -7.60 -3.72 18.03
N LEU A 464 -8.73 -4.41 17.82
CA LEU A 464 -8.83 -5.39 16.74
C LEU A 464 -8.62 -4.75 15.35
N ARG A 465 -9.06 -3.50 15.16
CA ARG A 465 -8.70 -2.73 13.97
C ARG A 465 -7.19 -2.52 13.82
N GLY A 466 -6.48 -2.15 14.89
CA GLY A 466 -5.02 -2.02 14.86
C GLY A 466 -4.36 -3.32 14.49
N ALA A 467 -4.76 -4.42 15.14
CA ALA A 467 -4.30 -5.76 14.79
C ALA A 467 -4.55 -6.13 13.32
N ALA A 468 -5.69 -5.73 12.75
CA ALA A 468 -5.99 -5.94 11.34
C ALA A 468 -5.05 -5.15 10.42
N TRP A 469 -4.86 -3.85 10.67
CA TRP A 469 -4.02 -3.00 9.81
C TRP A 469 -2.53 -3.27 9.97
N ASP A 470 -2.06 -3.57 11.19
CA ASP A 470 -0.69 -3.98 11.41
C ASP A 470 -0.39 -5.27 10.62
N LEU A 471 -1.28 -6.26 10.73
CA LEU A 471 -1.13 -7.52 10.01
C LEU A 471 -1.28 -7.37 8.49
N ARG A 472 -2.07 -6.40 8.01
CA ARG A 472 -2.17 -6.05 6.58
C ARG A 472 -0.80 -5.63 6.04
N GLU A 473 -0.20 -4.60 6.63
CA GLU A 473 1.10 -4.06 6.19
C GLU A 473 2.21 -5.13 6.23
N ILE A 474 2.28 -5.89 7.33
CA ILE A 474 3.25 -6.99 7.49
C ILE A 474 3.02 -8.08 6.43
N ALA A 475 1.77 -8.44 6.14
CA ALA A 475 1.46 -9.47 5.16
C ALA A 475 1.70 -9.01 3.71
N GLU A 476 1.44 -7.74 3.39
CA GLU A 476 1.75 -7.14 2.09
C GLU A 476 3.26 -7.11 1.85
N ALA A 477 4.04 -6.66 2.83
CA ALA A 477 5.50 -6.72 2.77
C ALA A 477 5.99 -8.16 2.58
N ALA A 478 5.54 -9.12 3.42
CA ALA A 478 5.86 -10.54 3.26
C ALA A 478 5.49 -11.11 1.88
N TYR A 479 4.42 -10.60 1.27
CA TYR A 479 3.92 -11.08 -0.02
C TYR A 479 4.75 -10.58 -1.20
N ILE A 480 5.13 -9.30 -1.21
CA ILE A 480 5.65 -8.63 -2.41
C ILE A 480 7.15 -8.29 -2.40
N ASP A 481 7.81 -8.30 -1.24
CA ASP A 481 9.26 -8.06 -1.15
C ASP A 481 10.05 -9.06 -2.02
N PRO A 482 11.19 -8.71 -2.62
CA PRO A 482 11.96 -9.62 -3.48
C PRO A 482 12.33 -10.95 -2.83
N GLN A 483 12.42 -12.02 -3.64
CA GLN A 483 12.50 -13.43 -3.17
C GLN A 483 13.55 -13.71 -2.08
N TYR A 484 14.67 -13.00 -2.10
CA TYR A 484 15.80 -13.21 -1.18
C TYR A 484 16.07 -12.01 -0.27
N SER A 485 15.14 -11.06 -0.14
CA SER A 485 15.30 -9.98 0.85
C SER A 485 15.21 -10.56 2.28
N VAL A 486 15.98 -9.99 3.20
CA VAL A 486 15.95 -10.36 4.63
C VAL A 486 14.58 -10.02 5.22
N LEU A 487 14.03 -8.86 4.85
CA LEU A 487 12.72 -8.40 5.32
C LEU A 487 11.57 -9.31 4.86
N ARG A 488 11.62 -9.87 3.64
CA ARG A 488 10.64 -10.88 3.21
C ARG A 488 10.56 -12.04 4.18
N GLN A 489 11.71 -12.62 4.50
CA GLN A 489 11.80 -13.80 5.36
C GLN A 489 11.39 -13.47 6.78
N TYR A 490 11.73 -12.26 7.23
CA TYR A 490 11.33 -11.72 8.52
C TYR A 490 9.81 -11.61 8.63
N PHE A 491 9.16 -10.84 7.75
CA PHE A 491 7.72 -10.62 7.77
C PHE A 491 6.94 -11.93 7.51
N ALA A 492 7.41 -12.81 6.63
CA ALA A 492 6.77 -14.11 6.43
C ALA A 492 6.75 -14.98 7.69
N ARG A 493 7.81 -14.94 8.51
CA ARG A 493 7.84 -15.60 9.82
C ARG A 493 6.87 -14.96 10.79
N MET A 494 6.78 -13.63 10.83
CA MET A 494 5.80 -12.96 11.68
C MET A 494 4.36 -13.31 11.31
N VAL A 495 4.03 -13.35 10.01
CA VAL A 495 2.72 -13.79 9.54
C VAL A 495 2.44 -15.21 10.04
N ALA A 496 3.39 -16.13 9.91
CA ALA A 496 3.24 -17.49 10.42
C ALA A 496 3.03 -17.55 11.93
N ASN A 497 3.76 -16.73 12.71
CA ASN A 497 3.61 -16.65 14.16
C ASN A 497 2.22 -16.14 14.56
N ASN A 498 1.72 -15.09 13.91
CA ASN A 498 0.36 -14.57 14.14
C ASN A 498 -0.70 -15.63 13.79
N MET A 499 -0.52 -16.39 12.70
CA MET A 499 -1.44 -17.49 12.37
C MET A 499 -1.42 -18.60 13.42
N ALA A 500 -0.23 -19.02 13.88
CA ALA A 500 -0.10 -20.03 14.93
C ALA A 500 -0.75 -19.57 16.24
N PHE A 501 -0.58 -18.29 16.60
CA PHE A 501 -1.26 -17.69 17.75
C PHE A 501 -2.78 -17.76 17.60
N LEU A 502 -3.34 -17.32 16.47
CA LEU A 502 -4.77 -17.31 16.23
C LEU A 502 -5.35 -18.73 16.32
N LEU A 503 -4.78 -19.68 15.59
CA LEU A 503 -5.25 -21.07 15.56
C LEU A 503 -5.28 -21.72 16.95
N ARG A 504 -4.28 -21.41 17.80
CA ARG A 504 -4.26 -21.88 19.20
C ARG A 504 -5.36 -21.25 20.05
N LYS A 505 -5.79 -20.02 19.74
CA LYS A 505 -6.82 -19.29 20.49
C LYS A 505 -8.24 -19.59 20.06
N LEU A 506 -8.48 -19.96 18.79
CA LEU A 506 -9.84 -20.17 18.27
C LEU A 506 -10.70 -21.12 19.14
N PRO A 507 -10.22 -22.31 19.59
CA PRO A 507 -11.06 -23.20 20.40
C PRO A 507 -11.45 -22.60 21.75
N LEU A 508 -10.56 -21.79 22.36
CA LEU A 508 -10.81 -21.13 23.63
C LEU A 508 -11.86 -20.02 23.49
N TRP A 509 -11.76 -19.25 22.41
CA TRP A 509 -12.72 -18.20 22.07
C TRP A 509 -14.07 -18.80 21.70
N GLN A 510 -14.10 -19.87 20.90
CA GLN A 510 -15.31 -20.58 20.56
C GLN A 510 -16.06 -21.09 21.80
N ALA A 511 -15.36 -21.74 22.74
CA ALA A 511 -15.98 -22.21 23.98
C ALA A 511 -16.55 -21.06 24.84
N ARG A 512 -15.87 -19.91 24.86
CA ARG A 512 -16.28 -18.72 25.60
C ARG A 512 -17.50 -18.02 24.98
N GLU A 513 -17.58 -18.01 23.65
CA GLU A 513 -18.56 -17.26 22.87
C GLU A 513 -19.87 -18.03 22.62
N GLY A 514 -19.84 -19.36 22.81
CA GLY A 514 -21.01 -20.21 22.70
C GLY A 514 -21.63 -20.15 21.31
N GLU A 515 -22.94 -19.95 21.22
CA GLU A 515 -23.69 -19.90 19.96
C GLU A 515 -23.25 -18.76 19.05
N ALA A 516 -22.64 -17.70 19.59
CA ALA A 516 -22.25 -16.52 18.82
C ALA A 516 -20.76 -16.50 18.45
N TYR A 517 -20.08 -17.65 18.47
CA TYR A 517 -18.65 -17.72 18.18
C TYR A 517 -18.29 -17.18 16.80
N GLY A 518 -17.01 -16.80 16.64
CA GLY A 518 -16.45 -16.34 15.38
C GLY A 518 -16.06 -14.87 15.38
N TYR A 519 -16.02 -14.22 16.54
CA TYR A 519 -15.53 -12.85 16.69
C TYR A 519 -14.28 -12.81 17.56
N LEU A 520 -13.27 -12.05 17.17
CA LEU A 520 -12.05 -11.94 17.95
C LEU A 520 -12.25 -10.96 19.11
N PRO A 521 -11.69 -11.24 20.31
CA PRO A 521 -11.58 -10.21 21.33
C PRO A 521 -10.59 -9.13 20.89
N GLY A 522 -10.74 -7.92 21.42
CA GLY A 522 -9.79 -6.83 21.23
C GLY A 522 -10.01 -5.72 22.25
N GLU A 523 -8.99 -4.90 22.48
CA GLU A 523 -9.14 -3.74 23.36
C GLU A 523 -10.06 -2.71 22.71
N TYR A 524 -11.02 -2.24 23.49
CA TYR A 524 -11.96 -1.24 23.04
C TYR A 524 -12.33 -0.31 24.19
N ARG A 525 -12.71 0.92 23.84
CA ARG A 525 -13.03 1.99 24.81
C ARG A 525 -14.08 1.60 25.86
N VAL A 526 -14.96 0.64 25.53
CA VAL A 526 -15.99 0.12 26.42
C VAL A 526 -15.85 -1.40 26.49
N ARG A 527 -15.54 -1.92 27.69
CA ARG A 527 -15.26 -3.34 27.93
C ARG A 527 -16.45 -4.28 27.70
N THR A 528 -17.69 -3.77 27.71
CA THR A 528 -18.92 -4.57 27.57
C THR A 528 -19.32 -4.85 26.12
N VAL A 529 -18.71 -4.17 25.16
CA VAL A 529 -19.12 -4.20 23.76
C VAL A 529 -17.99 -4.63 22.82
N THR A 530 -18.36 -5.21 21.69
CA THR A 530 -17.47 -5.46 20.56
C THR A 530 -18.02 -4.74 19.33
N PRO A 531 -17.22 -3.93 18.63
CA PRO A 531 -17.63 -3.29 17.39
C PRO A 531 -17.61 -4.28 16.20
N PRO A 532 -18.76 -4.62 15.57
CA PRO A 532 -18.82 -5.52 14.42
C PRO A 532 -17.93 -5.07 13.25
N TRP A 533 -17.83 -3.77 12.99
CA TRP A 533 -17.00 -3.22 11.91
C TRP A 533 -15.49 -3.51 12.08
N GLN A 534 -15.00 -3.76 13.30
CA GLN A 534 -13.60 -4.21 13.48
C GLN A 534 -13.42 -5.68 13.11
N GLN A 535 -14.44 -6.51 13.34
CA GLN A 535 -14.44 -7.91 12.89
C GLN A 535 -14.41 -7.97 11.37
N ASP A 536 -15.17 -7.08 10.71
CA ASP A 536 -15.19 -6.95 9.25
C ASP A 536 -13.80 -6.61 8.71
N PHE A 537 -13.11 -5.62 9.29
CA PHE A 537 -11.73 -5.28 8.91
C PHE A 537 -10.78 -6.46 9.05
N PHE A 538 -10.83 -7.16 10.17
CA PHE A 538 -9.99 -8.33 10.39
C PHE A 538 -10.29 -9.44 9.37
N ALA A 539 -11.56 -9.68 9.05
CA ALA A 539 -11.95 -10.68 8.05
C ALA A 539 -11.54 -10.31 6.62
N ILE A 540 -11.56 -9.02 6.26
CA ILE A 540 -11.01 -8.51 5.00
C ILE A 540 -9.51 -8.84 4.91
N VAL A 541 -8.75 -8.57 5.97
CA VAL A 541 -7.32 -8.88 6.03
C VAL A 541 -7.08 -10.39 6.00
N MET A 542 -7.84 -11.19 6.75
CA MET A 542 -7.76 -12.66 6.67
C MET A 542 -8.09 -13.21 5.28
N SER A 543 -9.01 -12.57 4.55
CA SER A 543 -9.31 -12.91 3.16
C SER A 543 -8.10 -12.66 2.26
N MET A 544 -7.42 -11.51 2.40
CA MET A 544 -6.17 -11.23 1.70
C MET A 544 -5.10 -12.27 2.02
N LEU A 545 -4.87 -12.61 3.30
CA LEU A 545 -3.90 -13.64 3.68
C LEU A 545 -4.26 -15.02 3.09
N ALA A 546 -5.55 -15.38 3.03
CA ALA A 546 -6.01 -16.61 2.39
C ALA A 546 -5.76 -16.60 0.87
N GLN A 547 -5.97 -15.48 0.18
CA GLN A 547 -5.63 -15.31 -1.24
C GLN A 547 -4.12 -15.41 -1.48
N HIS A 548 -3.31 -14.92 -0.54
CA HIS A 548 -1.84 -15.06 -0.56
C HIS A 548 -1.36 -16.49 -0.24
N HIS A 549 -2.29 -17.43 0.03
CA HIS A 549 -2.03 -18.81 0.42
C HIS A 549 -1.24 -18.94 1.74
N VAL A 550 -1.46 -18.02 2.68
CA VAL A 550 -0.92 -18.15 4.04
C VAL A 550 -1.57 -19.34 4.74
N ALA A 551 -0.74 -20.25 5.25
CA ALA A 551 -1.20 -21.41 6.00
C ALA A 551 -2.00 -20.99 7.24
N GLY A 552 -3.18 -21.59 7.44
CA GLY A 552 -4.06 -21.30 8.58
C GLY A 552 -5.05 -20.14 8.36
N ALA A 553 -4.76 -19.19 7.46
CA ALA A 553 -5.62 -18.02 7.24
C ALA A 553 -7.05 -18.41 6.82
N ARG A 554 -7.19 -19.40 5.93
CA ARG A 554 -8.51 -19.94 5.52
C ARG A 554 -9.29 -20.54 6.68
N ALA A 555 -8.62 -21.20 7.63
CA ALA A 555 -9.27 -21.80 8.80
C ALA A 555 -9.78 -20.71 9.77
N VAL A 556 -8.98 -19.67 10.01
CA VAL A 556 -9.41 -18.49 10.79
C VAL A 556 -10.62 -17.82 10.13
N LEU A 557 -10.57 -17.61 8.82
CA LEU A 557 -11.63 -16.94 8.07
C LEU A 557 -12.95 -17.75 8.07
N LEU A 558 -12.86 -19.07 7.91
CA LEU A 558 -14.03 -19.96 8.04
C LEU A 558 -14.64 -19.91 9.45
N TRP A 559 -13.80 -19.85 10.48
CA TRP A 559 -14.27 -19.67 11.85
C TRP A 559 -14.99 -18.32 12.02
N GLN A 560 -14.45 -17.23 11.47
CA GLN A 560 -15.10 -15.91 11.51
C GLN A 560 -16.41 -15.86 10.72
N THR A 561 -16.51 -16.64 9.65
CA THR A 561 -17.71 -16.72 8.81
C THR A 561 -18.96 -17.02 9.63
N HIS A 562 -18.82 -17.83 10.69
CA HIS A 562 -19.92 -18.16 11.57
C HIS A 562 -20.57 -16.90 12.17
N PHE A 563 -19.79 -16.04 12.82
CA PHE A 563 -20.29 -14.78 13.38
C PHE A 563 -20.78 -13.83 12.26
N LEU A 564 -19.98 -13.64 11.21
CA LEU A 564 -20.25 -12.64 10.18
C LEU A 564 -21.50 -12.93 9.35
N ALA A 565 -21.71 -14.19 8.97
CA ALA A 565 -22.87 -14.59 8.18
C ALA A 565 -24.10 -14.81 9.08
N ASN A 566 -23.95 -15.51 10.21
CA ASN A 566 -25.09 -15.87 11.04
C ASN A 566 -25.72 -14.64 11.71
N SER A 567 -24.96 -13.58 12.00
CA SER A 567 -25.54 -12.34 12.54
C SER A 567 -26.50 -11.63 11.57
N LEU A 568 -26.55 -12.04 10.30
CA LEU A 568 -27.42 -11.46 9.25
C LEU A 568 -28.47 -12.45 8.72
N LEU A 569 -28.34 -13.72 9.07
CA LEU A 569 -29.20 -14.79 8.58
C LEU A 569 -30.10 -15.30 9.71
N PRO A 570 -31.24 -15.94 9.40
CA PRO A 570 -32.12 -16.54 10.39
C PRO A 570 -31.50 -17.75 11.13
N LEU A 571 -30.20 -17.97 10.99
CA LEU A 571 -29.41 -19.00 11.67
C LEU A 571 -29.07 -18.60 13.12
N ALA A 572 -28.97 -17.30 13.40
CA ALA A 572 -28.83 -16.78 14.76
C ALA A 572 -30.20 -16.68 15.44
N GLN A 573 -30.68 -17.80 15.99
CA GLN A 573 -32.01 -17.88 16.61
C GLN A 573 -32.17 -16.81 17.72
N GLY A 574 -33.27 -16.06 17.64
CA GLY A 574 -33.55 -14.99 18.59
C GLY A 574 -32.75 -13.69 18.36
N PHE A 575 -31.83 -13.64 17.39
CA PHE A 575 -31.12 -12.42 16.99
C PHE A 575 -31.94 -11.56 16.01
N ASN A 576 -31.56 -10.29 15.87
CA ASN A 576 -32.11 -9.40 14.86
C ASN A 576 -31.04 -9.15 13.79
N PRO A 577 -31.25 -9.54 12.51
CA PRO A 577 -30.28 -9.33 11.44
C PRO A 577 -29.79 -7.89 11.26
N HIS A 578 -30.64 -6.89 11.55
CA HIS A 578 -30.23 -5.49 11.51
C HIS A 578 -29.15 -5.17 12.56
N ASP A 579 -29.13 -5.90 13.67
CA ASP A 579 -28.14 -5.74 14.73
C ASP A 579 -26.77 -6.34 14.36
N GLY A 580 -26.66 -7.06 13.23
CA GLY A 580 -25.38 -7.64 12.78
C GLY A 580 -24.33 -6.61 12.33
N ILE A 581 -24.76 -5.37 12.08
CA ILE A 581 -23.90 -4.24 11.66
C ILE A 581 -24.07 -2.97 12.52
N VAL A 582 -24.58 -3.10 13.75
CA VAL A 582 -24.60 -1.98 14.71
C VAL A 582 -23.20 -1.48 15.00
N TYR A 583 -23.09 -0.26 15.50
CA TYR A 583 -21.79 0.29 15.87
C TYR A 583 -21.13 -0.46 17.04
N ASN A 584 -21.89 -0.78 18.08
CA ASN A 584 -21.46 -1.53 19.25
C ASN A 584 -22.40 -2.71 19.51
N LEU A 585 -21.87 -3.92 19.62
CA LEU A 585 -22.62 -5.11 20.00
C LEU A 585 -22.30 -5.48 21.44
N ALA A 586 -23.29 -5.61 22.31
CA ALA A 586 -23.08 -5.98 23.71
C ALA A 586 -22.82 -7.48 23.84
N VAL A 587 -21.56 -7.85 24.12
CA VAL A 587 -21.11 -9.26 24.17
C VAL A 587 -20.66 -9.69 25.56
N TYR A 588 -20.59 -8.76 26.51
CA TYR A 588 -20.03 -9.00 27.83
C TYR A 588 -20.81 -8.31 28.94
N ASN A 589 -21.06 -9.05 30.02
CA ASN A 589 -21.70 -8.56 31.22
C ASN A 589 -20.64 -8.20 32.28
N ALA A 590 -20.48 -6.91 32.55
CA ALA A 590 -19.51 -6.43 33.53
C ALA A 590 -19.86 -6.79 34.99
N ASN A 591 -21.15 -6.97 35.31
CA ASN A 591 -21.60 -7.28 36.66
C ASN A 591 -21.30 -8.73 37.05
N THR A 592 -21.42 -9.66 36.10
CA THR A 592 -21.14 -11.09 36.32
C THR A 592 -19.76 -11.52 35.84
N ASN A 593 -19.02 -10.61 35.19
CA ASN A 593 -17.71 -10.84 34.58
C ASN A 593 -17.73 -12.04 33.60
N ARG A 594 -18.80 -12.14 32.77
CA ARG A 594 -19.03 -13.23 31.82
C ARG A 594 -19.45 -12.73 30.45
N TYR A 595 -19.05 -13.45 29.41
CA TYR A 595 -19.54 -13.24 28.05
C TYR A 595 -20.95 -13.79 27.89
N TYR A 596 -21.76 -13.14 27.05
CA TYR A 596 -23.02 -13.71 26.60
C TYR A 596 -22.74 -14.84 25.60
N SER A 597 -23.27 -16.03 25.87
CA SER A 597 -23.02 -17.23 25.07
C SER A 597 -24.14 -17.60 24.10
N SER A 598 -25.20 -16.80 24.03
CA SER A 598 -26.33 -16.99 23.10
C SER A 598 -26.63 -15.71 22.33
N TRP A 599 -27.12 -15.86 21.10
CA TRP A 599 -27.50 -14.71 20.27
C TRP A 599 -28.65 -13.91 20.89
N SER A 600 -29.60 -14.59 21.54
CA SER A 600 -30.73 -13.95 22.23
C SER A 600 -30.29 -13.05 23.37
N ALA A 601 -29.32 -13.50 24.18
CA ALA A 601 -28.76 -12.70 25.27
C ALA A 601 -27.99 -11.48 24.74
N ILE A 602 -27.20 -11.66 23.67
CA ILE A 602 -26.51 -10.55 22.99
C ILE A 602 -27.51 -9.51 22.49
N ARG A 603 -28.60 -9.95 21.82
CA ARG A 603 -29.65 -9.05 21.34
C ARG A 603 -30.29 -8.29 22.50
N GLN A 604 -30.68 -8.98 23.57
CA GLN A 604 -31.31 -8.34 24.72
C GLN A 604 -30.39 -7.27 25.33
N ALA A 605 -29.13 -7.63 25.62
CA ALA A 605 -28.15 -6.71 26.18
C ALA A 605 -27.88 -5.51 25.25
N THR A 606 -27.83 -5.74 23.93
CA THR A 606 -27.63 -4.67 22.94
C THR A 606 -28.84 -3.73 22.89
N ARG A 607 -30.05 -4.25 23.07
CA ARG A 607 -31.28 -3.44 23.20
C ARG A 607 -31.28 -2.62 24.49
N GLU A 608 -30.95 -3.25 25.62
CA GLU A 608 -30.88 -2.59 26.94
C GLU A 608 -29.82 -1.48 26.98
N ALA A 609 -28.71 -1.67 26.26
CA ALA A 609 -27.67 -0.66 26.08
C ALA A 609 -28.06 0.49 25.13
N GLY A 610 -29.22 0.42 24.46
CA GLY A 610 -29.66 1.43 23.48
C GLY A 610 -28.97 1.33 22.10
N GLU A 611 -28.14 0.31 21.89
CA GLU A 611 -27.28 0.15 20.71
C GLU A 611 -27.96 -0.64 19.58
N ALA A 612 -29.09 -1.31 19.84
CA ALA A 612 -29.80 -2.09 18.83
C ALA A 612 -30.48 -1.21 17.77
N ASN A 613 -30.44 -1.63 16.50
CA ASN A 613 -31.07 -0.98 15.35
C ASN A 613 -32.59 -1.11 15.32
N GLY A 614 -33.16 -2.15 15.95
CA GLY A 614 -34.58 -2.47 15.77
C GLY A 614 -34.87 -2.86 14.32
N ASN A 615 -35.96 -2.36 13.74
CA ASN A 615 -36.36 -2.67 12.35
C ASN A 615 -35.70 -1.75 11.31
N GLY A 616 -34.80 -0.86 11.72
CA GLY A 616 -34.15 0.13 10.86
C GLY A 616 -32.62 0.05 10.94
N TRP A 617 -31.97 1.20 10.86
CA TRP A 617 -30.50 1.30 10.83
C TRP A 617 -29.95 2.43 11.72
N LYS A 618 -30.69 2.80 12.77
CA LYS A 618 -30.44 4.01 13.57
C LYS A 618 -29.03 4.08 14.21
N ASN A 619 -28.40 2.93 14.45
CA ASN A 619 -27.05 2.78 15.02
C ASN A 619 -26.04 2.24 13.98
N SER A 620 -26.37 2.35 12.69
CA SER A 620 -25.54 1.94 11.55
C SER A 620 -25.37 3.04 10.50
N ASN A 621 -25.44 4.31 10.91
CA ASN A 621 -25.36 5.48 10.02
C ASN A 621 -23.96 5.78 9.46
N GLY A 622 -23.10 4.77 9.29
CA GLY A 622 -21.76 4.90 8.73
C GLY A 622 -21.46 3.80 7.71
N TYR A 623 -20.18 3.66 7.35
CA TYR A 623 -19.70 2.69 6.35
C TYR A 623 -19.79 1.20 6.78
N TYR A 624 -20.46 0.87 7.90
CA TYR A 624 -20.44 -0.48 8.50
C TYR A 624 -21.11 -1.53 7.60
N ALA A 625 -22.15 -1.13 6.86
CA ALA A 625 -22.73 -2.02 5.86
C ALA A 625 -21.74 -2.32 4.72
N GLN A 626 -20.95 -1.33 4.30
CA GLN A 626 -19.92 -1.50 3.26
C GLN A 626 -18.80 -2.44 3.73
N THR A 627 -18.36 -2.32 4.99
CA THR A 627 -17.31 -3.21 5.53
C THR A 627 -17.81 -4.64 5.66
N ARG A 628 -19.05 -4.83 6.11
CA ARG A 628 -19.65 -6.16 6.18
C ARG A 628 -19.82 -6.78 4.80
N LEU A 629 -20.25 -6.02 3.80
CA LEU A 629 -20.30 -6.48 2.41
C LEU A 629 -18.90 -6.90 1.92
N ALA A 630 -17.88 -6.06 2.12
CA ALA A 630 -16.50 -6.38 1.74
C ALA A 630 -15.96 -7.62 2.44
N ALA A 631 -16.21 -7.78 3.74
CA ALA A 631 -15.80 -8.95 4.50
C ALA A 631 -16.48 -10.23 3.99
N LEU A 632 -17.79 -10.20 3.77
CA LEU A 632 -18.55 -11.35 3.25
C LEU A 632 -18.15 -11.70 1.82
N ALA A 633 -17.85 -10.71 0.98
CA ALA A 633 -17.31 -10.91 -0.35
C ALA A 633 -15.93 -11.59 -0.30
N GLY A 634 -15.02 -11.10 0.56
CA GLY A 634 -13.72 -11.71 0.80
C GLY A 634 -13.82 -13.17 1.24
N VAL A 635 -14.70 -13.46 2.21
CA VAL A 635 -15.01 -14.82 2.64
C VAL A 635 -15.52 -15.68 1.48
N ALA A 636 -16.53 -15.18 0.74
CA ALA A 636 -17.14 -15.91 -0.37
C ALA A 636 -16.13 -16.25 -1.48
N ASN A 637 -15.18 -15.34 -1.73
CA ASN A 637 -14.16 -15.48 -2.78
C ASN A 637 -13.01 -16.43 -2.41
N THR A 638 -12.80 -16.68 -1.13
CA THR A 638 -11.64 -17.45 -0.63
C THR A 638 -12.01 -18.80 -0.03
N THR A 639 -13.27 -18.96 0.37
CA THR A 639 -13.74 -20.16 1.07
C THR A 639 -14.86 -20.91 0.35
N ASP A 640 -15.46 -20.29 -0.68
CA ASP A 640 -16.70 -20.75 -1.33
C ASP A 640 -17.90 -20.89 -0.39
N SER A 641 -17.89 -20.17 0.75
CA SER A 641 -18.97 -20.22 1.73
C SER A 641 -20.32 -19.74 1.15
N VAL A 642 -21.27 -20.68 1.05
CA VAL A 642 -22.66 -20.40 0.67
C VAL A 642 -23.36 -19.49 1.68
N HIS A 643 -23.01 -19.60 2.97
CA HIS A 643 -23.56 -18.74 4.02
C HIS A 643 -23.09 -17.30 3.86
N ALA A 644 -21.81 -17.09 3.53
CA ALA A 644 -21.29 -15.74 3.29
C ALA A 644 -21.95 -15.10 2.06
N ARG A 645 -22.15 -15.86 0.98
CA ARG A 645 -22.87 -15.39 -0.23
C ARG A 645 -24.33 -15.04 0.07
N ALA A 646 -25.03 -15.88 0.85
CA ALA A 646 -26.40 -15.61 1.26
C ALA A 646 -26.51 -14.36 2.15
N ALA A 647 -25.61 -14.20 3.12
CA ALA A 647 -25.56 -13.04 3.99
C ALA A 647 -25.21 -11.76 3.22
N TYR A 648 -24.28 -11.84 2.25
CA TYR A 648 -23.95 -10.73 1.36
C TYR A 648 -25.18 -10.29 0.56
N ALA A 649 -25.87 -11.25 -0.08
CA ALA A 649 -27.07 -10.97 -0.86
C ALA A 649 -28.17 -10.35 0.00
N TRP A 650 -28.40 -10.87 1.21
CA TRP A 650 -29.37 -10.30 2.14
C TRP A 650 -29.04 -8.83 2.44
N LEU A 651 -27.81 -8.52 2.86
CA LEU A 651 -27.42 -7.16 3.24
C LEU A 651 -27.45 -6.19 2.04
N ALA A 652 -27.04 -6.64 0.87
CA ALA A 652 -27.08 -5.85 -0.36
C ALA A 652 -28.53 -5.44 -0.74
N HIS A 653 -29.52 -6.24 -0.36
CA HIS A 653 -30.95 -5.97 -0.60
C HIS A 653 -31.69 -5.40 0.62
N ALA A 654 -31.04 -5.30 1.79
CA ALA A 654 -31.68 -4.83 3.03
C ALA A 654 -31.82 -3.30 3.13
N HIS A 655 -31.45 -2.55 2.07
CA HIS A 655 -31.47 -1.10 2.03
C HIS A 655 -30.73 -0.43 3.21
N ALA A 656 -29.61 -1.03 3.63
CA ALA A 656 -28.75 -0.45 4.64
C ALA A 656 -28.10 0.87 4.14
N PRO A 657 -27.74 1.80 5.03
CA PRO A 657 -27.05 3.03 4.64
C PRO A 657 -25.78 2.77 3.83
N PHE A 658 -25.51 3.62 2.84
CA PHE A 658 -24.27 3.63 2.04
C PHE A 658 -24.00 2.39 1.16
N THR A 659 -24.99 1.53 0.91
CA THR A 659 -24.83 0.34 0.05
C THR A 659 -25.30 0.52 -1.39
N SER A 660 -25.82 1.69 -1.75
CA SER A 660 -26.19 1.98 -3.15
C SER A 660 -24.95 2.03 -4.05
N THR A 661 -25.12 1.72 -5.33
CA THR A 661 -24.03 1.78 -6.33
C THR A 661 -23.35 3.15 -6.33
N THR A 662 -24.10 4.25 -6.27
CA THR A 662 -23.54 5.60 -6.21
C THR A 662 -22.72 5.83 -4.93
N ALA A 663 -23.19 5.35 -3.78
CA ALA A 663 -22.45 5.48 -2.52
C ALA A 663 -21.14 4.66 -2.54
N LEU A 664 -21.18 3.42 -3.02
CA LEU A 664 -20.00 2.55 -3.15
C LEU A 664 -18.99 3.10 -4.18
N ALA A 665 -19.47 3.70 -5.27
CA ALA A 665 -18.61 4.37 -6.24
C ALA A 665 -17.96 5.66 -5.73
N GLN A 666 -18.55 6.29 -4.69
CA GLN A 666 -17.97 7.43 -4.00
C GLN A 666 -16.98 7.00 -2.92
N ASP A 667 -17.21 5.86 -2.26
CA ASP A 667 -16.38 5.28 -1.20
C ASP A 667 -15.81 3.91 -1.61
N SER A 668 -15.07 3.89 -2.72
CA SER A 668 -14.69 2.65 -3.41
C SER A 668 -13.73 1.72 -2.67
N GLN A 669 -13.12 2.18 -1.58
CA GLN A 669 -12.19 1.38 -0.78
C GLN A 669 -12.79 0.07 -0.23
N TYR A 670 -14.12 0.00 -0.04
CA TYR A 670 -14.82 -1.20 0.41
C TYR A 670 -15.73 -1.82 -0.67
N TRP A 671 -15.63 -1.39 -1.93
CA TRP A 671 -16.47 -1.91 -3.00
C TRP A 671 -15.94 -3.24 -3.54
N ILE A 672 -15.87 -4.23 -2.65
CA ILE A 672 -15.40 -5.60 -2.91
C ILE A 672 -16.63 -6.51 -3.06
N THR A 673 -16.68 -7.29 -4.13
CA THR A 673 -17.87 -8.09 -4.48
C THR A 673 -17.54 -9.58 -4.58
N PRO A 674 -18.51 -10.47 -4.34
CA PRO A 674 -18.34 -11.88 -4.63
C PRO A 674 -18.10 -12.08 -6.12
N THR A 675 -17.08 -12.87 -6.44
CA THR A 675 -16.84 -13.45 -7.75
C THR A 675 -18.13 -14.09 -8.26
N ARG A 676 -18.52 -13.73 -9.49
CA ARG A 676 -19.58 -14.44 -10.19
C ARG A 676 -19.00 -15.80 -10.56
N HIS A 677 -19.49 -16.87 -9.93
CA HIS A 677 -19.11 -18.21 -10.35
C HIS A 677 -19.48 -18.37 -11.84
N PRO A 678 -18.59 -18.91 -12.68
CA PRO A 678 -18.91 -19.21 -14.07
C PRO A 678 -20.05 -20.23 -14.19
#